data_AF-A0AAD8EJC4-F1
#
_entry.id   AF-A0AAD8EJC4-F1
#
_cell.length_a   1.000
_cell.length_b   1.000
_cell.length_c   1.000
_cell.angle_alpha   90.00
_cell.angle_beta   90.00
_cell.angle_gamma   90.00
#
_symmetry.space_group_name_H-M   'P 1'
#
loop_
_entity.id
_entity.type
_entity.pdbx_description
1 polymer ?
#
loop_
_entity_poly.entity_id
_entity_poly.type
_entity_poly.pdbx_seq_one_letter_code
_entity_poly.pdbx_strand_id
1 'polypeptide(L)'
;TEVFGSGTPGKGRKKIHHILADDDVTDATRKAAKEEEERRKRIAEKQKMYNQMYKEIEGVEKLDKLVLDFDPETKKELVSVDKKIVTKLKPHQAQGVKFMWDACFESLQHIKKNKGSGCILAHCMGLGKTLQIVTLVHTLLTHKATKVETVLVICPLTTVLNWCNEFNKWLKDGEVNVFELTRYKQNYERQYQLKEWMDSGGVMILGYEMYRNLTNQQSKRIKKKTMETFQSALVDPGPDLIVCDEGHILKNEDSAIAKALRKIKTLRRIVLTGTPLQNNLKEYHCMVQFVKPNLLGTRKEFLNRFVNPITNGQFEDSTLHDVKIMKRRAHVLHKMLEGSVQRFDYSVLTPFLPPKHEYVISIRLHEIQVKAYRHYLDFLARNAASGSKGTQLFQDFNNLQRVWTHPRVLQMSADRDEKVAEKKRLMESDSEGSLKDFIDDDDETTSDESSGNSSEKSSDNSDKEGSNKSSKSKKFVRNTRSMAPVEEDDVVEIVEKEAPPLWWKQFIQPDDFESINCSGKLVLLFSILRECEKIGDKVLVFSQSLLSLNLIEHFLAQIDAATQNGESKEELGQHTGSWSVGLDYFRLDGSSSTDNRHIWCKSFNREDNHRARLFLISTKAGGLGINLFAANRVIIFDASWNPSHDVQSIFRVYRFGQKKPCYIYRFLAQGTMEEKIYDRQVTKLSLSCRVVDEQQIERHYNMHEFINLYVISVNCSFYLPEEVADIDIQVDFCSIYVNFLPNYTIIQSDDRLLAELLKEHDQWIVTYHEHDSLLENKHEEELNEDERKAAWEEYENEKKGKTVMTGELLPPPFVDVQ
;
A
#
# COMPACT_ATOMS: atom_id res chain seq x y z
N THR A 1 -23.88 -47.03 15.03
CA THR A 1 -24.91 -46.20 14.39
C THR A 1 -25.32 -45.11 15.35
N GLU A 2 -24.61 -43.99 15.32
CA GLU A 2 -25.10 -42.66 15.65
C GLU A 2 -24.13 -41.66 15.03
N VAL A 3 -24.69 -40.65 14.40
CA VAL A 3 -24.13 -39.96 13.23
C VAL A 3 -23.25 -38.81 13.69
N PHE A 4 -21.94 -38.90 13.46
CA PHE A 4 -21.07 -37.73 13.46
C PHE A 4 -21.51 -36.83 12.29
N GLY A 5 -22.20 -35.74 12.64
CA GLY A 5 -22.57 -34.70 11.70
C GLY A 5 -21.32 -34.17 11.01
N SER A 6 -21.24 -34.41 9.71
CA SER A 6 -20.33 -33.72 8.81
C SER A 6 -20.64 -32.23 8.91
N GLY A 7 -19.78 -31.50 9.62
CA GLY A 7 -19.76 -30.04 9.59
C GLY A 7 -19.72 -29.61 8.13
N THR A 8 -20.79 -29.00 7.66
CA THR A 8 -20.84 -28.38 6.35
C THR A 8 -19.69 -27.38 6.29
N PRO A 9 -18.85 -27.34 5.23
CA PRO A 9 -17.79 -26.36 5.16
C PRO A 9 -18.43 -24.98 5.27
N GLY A 10 -18.07 -24.24 6.33
CA GLY A 10 -18.58 -22.90 6.58
C GLY A 10 -18.48 -22.06 5.31
N LYS A 11 -19.54 -21.28 5.02
CA LYS A 11 -19.61 -20.38 3.86
C LYS A 11 -18.34 -19.51 3.81
N GLY A 12 -17.37 -19.88 2.98
CA GLY A 12 -16.08 -19.17 2.84
C GLY A 12 -14.89 -20.05 2.48
N ARG A 13 -14.84 -21.33 2.89
CA ARG A 13 -13.70 -22.22 2.60
C ARG A 13 -13.74 -22.74 1.17
N LYS A 14 -12.62 -22.66 0.45
CA LYS A 14 -12.49 -23.20 -0.91
C LYS A 14 -12.02 -24.64 -0.88
N LYS A 15 -12.59 -25.49 -1.74
CA LYS A 15 -12.10 -26.86 -1.94
C LYS A 15 -10.67 -26.81 -2.48
N ILE A 16 -9.75 -27.49 -1.80
CA ILE A 16 -8.39 -27.68 -2.28
C ILE A 16 -8.44 -28.80 -3.31
N HIS A 17 -8.06 -28.48 -4.56
CA HIS A 17 -7.95 -29.47 -5.63
C HIS A 17 -6.54 -30.08 -5.63
N HIS A 18 -6.43 -31.31 -6.12
CA HIS A 18 -5.13 -31.96 -6.30
C HIS A 18 -4.27 -31.17 -7.29
N ILE A 19 -2.94 -31.17 -7.08
CA ILE A 19 -2.00 -30.58 -8.02
C ILE A 19 -2.05 -31.37 -9.33
N LEU A 20 -2.04 -30.67 -10.48
CA LEU A 20 -1.92 -31.30 -11.79
C LEU A 20 -0.57 -32.02 -11.89
N ALA A 21 -0.57 -33.24 -12.41
CA ALA A 21 0.67 -33.95 -12.68
C ALA A 21 1.50 -33.17 -13.72
N ASP A 22 2.82 -33.31 -13.69
CA ASP A 22 3.71 -32.62 -14.64
C ASP A 22 3.32 -32.83 -16.10
N ASP A 23 2.78 -34.00 -16.42
CA ASP A 23 2.31 -34.36 -17.75
C ASP A 23 1.07 -33.58 -18.20
N ASP A 24 0.26 -33.10 -17.26
CA ASP A 24 -0.94 -32.30 -17.50
C ASP A 24 -0.65 -30.78 -17.46
N VAL A 25 0.56 -30.37 -17.07
CA VAL A 25 1.00 -28.98 -17.08
C VAL A 25 1.44 -28.57 -18.49
N THR A 26 1.07 -27.36 -18.91
CA THR A 26 1.45 -26.85 -20.23
C THR A 26 2.96 -26.93 -20.49
N ASP A 27 3.36 -27.30 -21.71
CA ASP A 27 4.77 -27.45 -22.09
C ASP A 27 5.60 -26.17 -21.83
N ALA A 28 4.97 -25.01 -21.99
CA ALA A 28 5.60 -23.71 -21.73
C ALA A 28 5.99 -23.55 -20.26
N THR A 29 5.12 -23.93 -19.34
CA THR A 29 5.39 -23.90 -17.88
C THR A 29 6.46 -24.92 -17.51
N ARG A 30 6.40 -26.13 -18.08
CA ARG A 30 7.40 -27.19 -17.82
C ARG A 30 8.79 -26.76 -18.27
N LYS A 31 8.89 -26.16 -19.47
CA LYS A 31 10.15 -25.63 -20.01
C LYS A 31 10.70 -24.50 -19.17
N ALA A 32 9.85 -23.54 -18.76
CA ALA A 32 10.26 -22.42 -17.92
C ALA A 32 10.79 -22.87 -16.55
N ALA A 33 10.13 -23.84 -15.91
CA ALA A 33 10.59 -24.40 -14.64
C ALA A 33 11.94 -25.11 -14.77
N LYS A 34 12.14 -25.90 -15.84
CA LYS A 34 13.41 -26.60 -16.10
C LYS A 34 14.56 -25.64 -16.38
N GLU A 35 14.33 -24.61 -17.20
CA GLU A 35 15.32 -23.57 -17.50
C GLU A 35 15.77 -22.84 -16.23
N GLU A 36 14.82 -22.53 -15.34
CA GLU A 36 15.13 -21.89 -14.05
C GLU A 36 15.91 -22.81 -13.11
N GLU A 37 15.59 -24.10 -13.05
CA GLU A 37 16.33 -25.08 -12.24
C GLU A 37 17.79 -25.21 -12.71
N GLU A 38 18.01 -25.34 -14.02
CA GLU A 38 19.35 -25.40 -14.61
C GLU A 38 20.13 -24.11 -14.36
N ARG A 39 19.46 -22.95 -14.44
CA ARG A 39 20.07 -21.65 -14.11
C ARG A 39 20.55 -21.58 -12.66
N ARG A 40 19.71 -22.03 -11.71
CA ARG A 40 20.08 -22.06 -10.29
C ARG A 40 21.29 -22.94 -10.02
N LYS A 41 21.38 -24.11 -10.66
CA LYS A 41 22.55 -25.00 -10.53
C LYS A 41 23.84 -24.30 -10.99
N ARG A 42 23.81 -23.63 -12.15
CA ARG A 42 24.97 -22.87 -12.68
C ARG A 42 25.41 -21.76 -11.74
N ILE A 43 24.46 -20.99 -11.20
CA ILE A 43 24.78 -19.89 -10.28
C ILE A 43 25.35 -20.44 -8.97
N ALA A 44 24.82 -21.54 -8.45
CA ALA A 44 25.35 -22.18 -7.24
C ALA A 44 26.79 -22.68 -7.44
N GLU A 45 27.11 -23.28 -8.59
CA GLU A 45 28.47 -23.68 -8.95
C GLU A 45 29.41 -22.46 -9.07
N LYS A 46 28.95 -21.39 -9.71
CA LYS A 46 29.70 -20.13 -9.82
C LYS A 46 29.94 -19.46 -8.47
N GLN A 47 28.95 -19.48 -7.59
CA GLN A 47 29.07 -18.95 -6.23
C GLN A 47 30.07 -19.76 -5.40
N LYS A 48 30.08 -21.09 -5.54
CA LYS A 48 31.10 -21.95 -4.90
C LYS A 48 32.50 -21.58 -5.38
N MET A 49 32.69 -21.39 -6.69
CA MET A 49 33.98 -20.93 -7.25
C MET A 49 34.36 -19.54 -6.74
N TYR A 50 33.40 -18.61 -6.68
CA TYR A 50 33.61 -17.27 -6.13
C TYR A 50 34.11 -17.33 -4.67
N ASN A 51 33.44 -18.09 -3.81
CA ASN A 51 33.82 -18.22 -2.39
C ASN A 51 35.21 -18.88 -2.23
N GLN A 52 35.59 -19.78 -3.13
CA GLN A 52 36.94 -20.37 -3.13
C GLN A 52 38.03 -19.37 -3.56
N MET A 53 37.72 -18.45 -4.48
CA MET A 53 38.67 -17.45 -4.98
C MET A 53 38.82 -16.26 -4.03
N TYR A 54 37.71 -15.80 -3.46
CA TYR A 54 37.62 -14.68 -2.55
C TYR A 54 37.23 -15.25 -1.18
N LYS A 55 38.21 -15.70 -0.38
CA LYS A 55 37.99 -16.14 1.01
C LYS A 55 37.06 -15.15 1.73
N GLU A 56 36.12 -15.68 2.50
CA GLU A 56 35.14 -14.90 3.27
C GLU A 56 35.81 -13.71 3.94
N ILE A 57 35.43 -12.51 3.50
CA ILE A 57 35.69 -11.28 4.25
C ILE A 57 34.62 -11.27 5.36
N GLU A 58 34.75 -12.17 6.33
CA GLU A 58 34.03 -12.05 7.59
C GLU A 58 34.61 -10.85 8.34
N GLY A 59 33.76 -9.84 8.60
CA GLY A 59 34.07 -8.78 9.56
C GLY A 59 34.62 -7.45 9.02
N VAL A 60 34.64 -7.20 7.70
CA VAL A 60 35.05 -5.86 7.20
C VAL A 60 33.82 -5.00 6.89
N GLU A 61 33.65 -3.92 7.65
CA GLU A 61 32.58 -2.92 7.48
C GLU A 61 32.64 -2.19 6.12
N LYS A 62 33.73 -2.32 5.38
CA LYS A 62 33.99 -1.67 4.09
C LYS A 62 34.11 -2.71 2.97
N LEU A 63 33.23 -2.60 1.97
CA LEU A 63 33.44 -3.29 0.70
C LEU A 63 34.56 -2.59 -0.07
N ASP A 64 35.68 -3.28 -0.26
CA ASP A 64 36.78 -2.79 -1.09
C ASP A 64 36.57 -3.09 -2.58
N LYS A 65 35.81 -4.17 -2.87
CA LYS A 65 35.62 -4.65 -4.24
C LYS A 65 34.32 -5.43 -4.41
N LEU A 66 33.66 -5.24 -5.55
CA LEU A 66 32.49 -6.01 -5.98
C LEU A 66 32.69 -6.49 -7.43
N VAL A 67 32.93 -7.79 -7.57
CA VAL A 67 33.13 -8.46 -8.86
C VAL A 67 31.85 -9.19 -9.25
N LEU A 68 31.31 -8.87 -10.43
CA LEU A 68 30.08 -9.48 -10.96
C LEU A 68 30.37 -10.67 -11.87
N ASP A 69 31.47 -10.60 -12.63
CA ASP A 69 31.89 -11.70 -13.50
C ASP A 69 33.40 -11.85 -13.56
N PHE A 70 33.85 -13.10 -13.65
CA PHE A 70 35.25 -13.49 -13.71
C PHE A 70 35.41 -14.68 -14.65
N ASP A 71 36.59 -14.80 -15.24
CA ASP A 71 36.96 -15.94 -16.05
C ASP A 71 37.36 -17.12 -15.14
N PRO A 72 36.68 -18.27 -15.19
CA PRO A 72 36.99 -19.42 -14.35
C PRO A 72 38.40 -19.97 -14.54
N GLU A 73 38.96 -19.87 -15.75
CA GLU A 73 40.27 -20.45 -16.09
C GLU A 73 41.40 -19.49 -15.76
N THR A 74 41.29 -18.23 -16.21
CA THR A 74 42.36 -17.23 -16.05
C THR A 74 42.28 -16.48 -14.72
N LYS A 75 41.19 -16.65 -13.95
CA LYS A 75 40.86 -15.91 -12.72
C LYS A 75 40.82 -14.38 -12.90
N LYS A 76 40.74 -13.91 -14.15
CA LYS A 76 40.69 -12.49 -14.47
C LYS A 76 39.29 -11.94 -14.29
N GLU A 77 39.18 -10.75 -13.72
CA GLU A 77 37.92 -10.04 -13.57
C GLU A 77 37.45 -9.52 -14.92
N LEU A 78 36.21 -9.87 -15.28
CA LEU A 78 35.60 -9.48 -16.54
C LEU A 78 34.66 -8.30 -16.36
N VAL A 79 33.91 -8.28 -15.26
CA VAL A 79 32.98 -7.20 -14.90
C VAL A 79 33.13 -6.90 -13.42
N SER A 80 33.50 -5.67 -13.11
CA SER A 80 33.64 -5.20 -11.73
C SER A 80 33.00 -3.82 -11.57
N VAL A 81 32.44 -3.56 -10.40
CA VAL A 81 31.82 -2.28 -10.10
C VAL A 81 32.92 -1.25 -9.79
N ASP A 82 32.73 0.00 -10.24
CA ASP A 82 33.67 1.09 -9.98
C ASP A 82 33.91 1.28 -8.48
N LYS A 83 35.20 1.30 -8.10
CA LYS A 83 35.66 1.44 -6.71
C LYS A 83 35.03 2.64 -5.98
N LYS A 84 34.78 3.76 -6.65
CA LYS A 84 34.16 4.95 -6.04
C LYS A 84 32.72 4.69 -5.61
N ILE A 85 31.99 3.84 -6.33
CA ILE A 85 30.63 3.46 -5.99
C ILE A 85 30.67 2.36 -4.91
N VAL A 86 31.54 1.36 -5.08
CA VAL A 86 31.67 0.23 -4.12
C VAL A 86 31.93 0.71 -2.69
N THR A 87 32.81 1.68 -2.51
CA THR A 87 33.12 2.26 -1.18
C THR A 87 31.93 2.94 -0.49
N LYS A 88 30.88 3.28 -1.24
CA LYS A 88 29.64 3.89 -0.73
C LYS A 88 28.53 2.86 -0.50
N LEU A 89 28.67 1.63 -1.01
CA LEU A 89 27.67 0.58 -0.89
C LEU A 89 27.74 -0.10 0.48
N LYS A 90 26.57 -0.45 1.00
CA LYS A 90 26.42 -1.33 2.16
C LYS A 90 26.41 -2.81 1.74
N PRO A 91 26.71 -3.76 2.65
CA PRO A 91 26.77 -5.18 2.32
C PRO A 91 25.53 -5.73 1.62
N HIS A 92 24.33 -5.42 2.13
CA HIS A 92 23.07 -5.86 1.53
C HIS A 92 22.83 -5.22 0.15
N GLN A 93 23.35 -4.01 -0.09
CA GLN A 93 23.25 -3.35 -1.38
C GLN A 93 24.15 -4.02 -2.41
N ALA A 94 25.37 -4.40 -2.01
CA ALA A 94 26.27 -5.16 -2.88
C ALA A 94 25.70 -6.54 -3.23
N GLN A 95 25.11 -7.24 -2.25
CA GLN A 95 24.38 -8.50 -2.49
C GLN A 95 23.21 -8.31 -3.46
N GLY A 96 22.47 -7.20 -3.34
CA GLY A 96 21.39 -6.87 -4.26
C GLY A 96 21.84 -6.61 -5.70
N VAL A 97 22.95 -5.88 -5.89
CA VAL A 97 23.55 -5.67 -7.22
C VAL A 97 23.99 -7.00 -7.83
N LYS A 98 24.64 -7.87 -7.04
CA LYS A 98 25.05 -9.20 -7.48
C LYS A 98 23.85 -10.07 -7.87
N PHE A 99 22.81 -10.09 -7.03
CA PHE A 99 21.57 -10.82 -7.32
C PHE A 99 20.92 -10.37 -8.63
N MET A 100 20.81 -9.06 -8.89
CA MET A 100 20.24 -8.55 -10.13
C MET A 100 21.10 -8.94 -11.35
N TRP A 101 22.42 -8.92 -11.22
CA TRP A 101 23.33 -9.41 -12.26
C TRP A 101 23.13 -10.91 -12.54
N ASP A 102 23.13 -11.74 -11.49
CA ASP A 102 22.98 -13.19 -11.61
C ASP A 102 21.61 -13.59 -12.16
N ALA A 103 20.56 -12.83 -11.85
CA ALA A 103 19.22 -13.06 -12.38
C ALA A 103 19.06 -12.61 -13.83
N CYS A 104 19.58 -11.44 -14.19
CA CYS A 104 19.30 -10.85 -15.51
C CYS A 104 20.32 -11.26 -16.59
N PHE A 105 21.57 -11.51 -16.21
CA PHE A 105 22.70 -11.65 -17.13
C PHE A 105 23.47 -12.98 -16.95
N GLU A 106 23.61 -13.47 -15.72
CA GLU A 106 24.42 -14.65 -15.32
C GLU A 106 25.94 -14.49 -15.57
N SER A 107 26.34 -14.29 -16.83
CA SER A 107 27.74 -14.10 -17.26
C SER A 107 27.82 -13.50 -18.66
N LEU A 108 28.97 -12.92 -19.01
CA LEU A 108 29.23 -12.38 -20.35
C LEU A 108 29.11 -13.43 -21.47
N GLN A 109 29.40 -14.70 -21.17
CA GLN A 109 29.24 -15.79 -22.16
C GLN A 109 27.77 -16.08 -22.45
N HIS A 110 26.92 -16.04 -21.41
CA HIS A 110 25.49 -16.31 -21.53
C HIS A 110 24.71 -15.15 -22.16
N ILE A 111 25.15 -13.90 -21.95
CA ILE A 111 24.60 -12.72 -22.64
C ILE A 111 24.57 -12.90 -24.17
N LYS A 112 25.55 -13.64 -24.73
CA LYS A 112 25.62 -13.90 -26.17
C LYS A 112 24.65 -15.00 -26.64
N LYS A 113 24.26 -15.92 -25.76
CA LYS A 113 23.46 -17.11 -26.09
C LYS A 113 21.98 -16.98 -25.73
N ASN A 114 21.67 -16.27 -24.65
CA ASN A 114 20.29 -16.15 -24.13
C ASN A 114 19.82 -14.69 -24.13
N LYS A 115 18.50 -14.51 -24.30
CA LYS A 115 17.81 -13.21 -24.27
C LYS A 115 17.74 -12.59 -22.86
N GLY A 116 18.16 -13.34 -21.83
CA GLY A 116 18.17 -12.92 -20.43
C GLY A 116 16.84 -13.20 -19.73
N SER A 117 16.83 -12.99 -18.41
CA SER A 117 15.65 -13.11 -17.57
C SER A 117 15.52 -11.88 -16.66
N GLY A 118 14.55 -11.85 -15.76
CA GLY A 118 14.37 -10.76 -14.83
C GLY A 118 14.43 -11.17 -13.35
N CYS A 119 14.35 -10.18 -12.47
CA CYS A 119 14.16 -10.39 -11.03
C CYS A 119 13.23 -9.36 -10.38
N ILE A 120 12.80 -9.67 -9.17
CA ILE A 120 12.09 -8.75 -8.27
C ILE A 120 13.01 -8.45 -7.09
N LEU A 121 13.30 -7.17 -6.89
CA LEU A 121 14.03 -6.68 -5.74
C LEU A 121 13.02 -6.12 -4.73
N ALA A 122 12.65 -6.96 -3.76
CA ALA A 122 11.62 -6.69 -2.76
C ALA A 122 12.21 -6.19 -1.43
N HIS A 123 13.32 -5.48 -1.47
CA HIS A 123 13.93 -4.88 -0.27
C HIS A 123 12.99 -3.84 0.34
N CYS A 124 12.82 -3.88 1.67
CA CYS A 124 12.09 -2.87 2.43
C CYS A 124 12.48 -1.43 2.08
N MET A 125 11.55 -0.52 2.32
CA MET A 125 11.74 0.90 2.02
C MET A 125 12.89 1.47 2.86
N GLY A 126 13.63 2.43 2.31
CA GLY A 126 14.81 3.02 2.97
C GLY A 126 16.14 2.28 2.74
N LEU A 127 16.14 1.02 2.29
CA LEU A 127 17.37 0.22 2.06
C LEU A 127 18.24 0.68 0.86
N GLY A 128 17.81 1.70 0.11
CA GLY A 128 18.58 2.27 -1.01
C GLY A 128 18.51 1.46 -2.30
N LYS A 129 17.34 0.95 -2.69
CA LYS A 129 17.12 0.22 -3.97
C LYS A 129 17.59 1.02 -5.19
N THR A 130 17.33 2.32 -5.21
CA THR A 130 17.73 3.20 -6.32
C THR A 130 19.25 3.21 -6.52
N LEU A 131 20.04 3.29 -5.43
CA LEU A 131 21.50 3.20 -5.53
C LEU A 131 21.98 1.86 -6.10
N GLN A 132 21.31 0.75 -5.75
CA GLN A 132 21.63 -0.56 -6.31
C GLN A 132 21.40 -0.58 -7.83
N ILE A 133 20.30 0.01 -8.30
CA ILE A 133 20.02 0.14 -9.74
C ILE A 133 21.02 1.06 -10.43
N VAL A 134 21.30 2.24 -9.86
CA VAL A 134 22.30 3.17 -10.43
C VAL A 134 23.65 2.48 -10.56
N THR A 135 24.06 1.70 -9.56
CA THR A 135 25.30 0.91 -9.57
C THR A 135 25.31 -0.13 -10.68
N LEU A 136 24.23 -0.90 -10.82
CA LEU A 136 24.12 -1.93 -11.85
C LEU A 136 24.14 -1.28 -13.25
N VAL A 137 23.32 -0.25 -13.47
CA VAL A 137 23.20 0.46 -14.74
C VAL A 137 24.53 1.10 -15.15
N HIS A 138 25.21 1.78 -14.23
CA HIS A 138 26.55 2.31 -14.47
C HIS A 138 27.53 1.21 -14.88
N THR A 139 27.52 0.07 -14.19
CA THR A 139 28.41 -1.05 -14.51
C THR A 139 28.09 -1.65 -15.89
N LEU A 140 26.82 -1.74 -16.25
CA LEU A 140 26.37 -2.26 -17.54
C LEU A 140 26.78 -1.34 -18.70
N LEU A 141 26.53 -0.03 -18.58
CA LEU A 141 26.79 0.94 -19.64
C LEU A 141 28.29 1.25 -19.82
N THR A 142 29.10 1.16 -18.76
CA THR A 142 30.55 1.38 -18.85
C THR A 142 31.30 0.18 -19.44
N HIS A 143 30.80 -1.04 -19.23
CA HIS A 143 31.43 -2.25 -19.76
C HIS A 143 30.79 -2.66 -21.09
N LYS A 144 31.38 -2.25 -22.22
CA LYS A 144 30.88 -2.57 -23.58
C LYS A 144 30.65 -4.07 -23.85
N ALA A 145 31.31 -4.96 -23.11
CA ALA A 145 31.14 -6.40 -23.24
C ALA A 145 29.73 -6.90 -22.86
N THR A 146 28.95 -6.11 -22.09
CA THR A 146 27.59 -6.43 -21.65
C THR A 146 26.56 -6.28 -22.77
N LYS A 147 26.87 -5.55 -23.84
CA LYS A 147 25.96 -5.19 -24.94
C LYS A 147 24.67 -4.49 -24.48
N VAL A 148 24.71 -3.80 -23.35
CA VAL A 148 23.60 -2.96 -22.88
C VAL A 148 23.94 -1.53 -23.25
N GLU A 149 23.10 -0.90 -24.08
CA GLU A 149 23.26 0.50 -24.48
C GLU A 149 22.08 1.34 -23.99
N THR A 150 20.89 0.74 -23.90
CA THR A 150 19.65 1.45 -23.56
C THR A 150 18.97 0.87 -22.31
N VAL A 151 18.71 1.72 -21.32
CA VAL A 151 17.99 1.33 -20.09
C VAL A 151 16.75 2.19 -19.90
N LEU A 152 15.61 1.55 -19.65
CA LEU A 152 14.33 2.22 -19.43
C LEU A 152 13.89 2.10 -17.96
N VAL A 153 13.71 3.23 -17.27
CA VAL A 153 13.20 3.29 -15.90
C VAL A 153 11.77 3.82 -15.92
N ILE A 154 10.81 2.98 -15.57
CA ILE A 154 9.40 3.31 -15.45
C ILE A 154 9.06 3.46 -13.98
N CYS A 155 8.63 4.64 -13.55
CA CYS A 155 8.38 4.95 -12.15
C CYS A 155 7.09 5.79 -11.96
N PRO A 156 6.58 5.95 -10.74
CA PRO A 156 5.51 6.92 -10.46
C PRO A 156 5.93 8.34 -10.84
N LEU A 157 4.98 9.15 -11.31
CA LEU A 157 5.25 10.52 -11.80
C LEU A 157 5.99 11.39 -10.78
N THR A 158 5.65 11.24 -9.50
CA THR A 158 6.23 11.99 -8.39
C THR A 158 7.68 11.63 -8.08
N THR A 159 8.15 10.46 -8.50
CA THR A 159 9.53 10.00 -8.24
C THR A 159 10.48 10.21 -9.43
N VAL A 160 9.97 10.63 -10.59
CA VAL A 160 10.77 10.89 -11.81
C VAL A 160 11.94 11.84 -11.54
N LEU A 161 11.68 13.00 -10.93
CA LEU A 161 12.75 13.96 -10.59
C LEU A 161 13.70 13.40 -9.52
N ASN A 162 13.20 12.60 -8.59
CA ASN A 162 14.05 11.94 -7.59
C ASN A 162 15.01 10.95 -8.26
N TRP A 163 14.55 10.16 -9.23
CA TRP A 163 15.40 9.27 -10.02
C TRP A 163 16.50 10.04 -10.78
N CYS A 164 16.14 11.14 -11.44
CA CYS A 164 17.12 12.00 -12.13
C CYS A 164 18.19 12.53 -11.15
N ASN A 165 17.75 13.04 -9.99
CA ASN A 165 18.65 13.55 -8.96
C ASN A 165 19.57 12.46 -8.38
N GLU A 166 19.08 11.23 -8.20
CA GLU A 166 19.89 10.12 -7.71
C GLU A 166 20.99 9.75 -8.72
N PHE A 167 20.70 9.70 -10.03
CA PHE A 167 21.75 9.50 -11.03
C PHE A 167 22.81 10.62 -10.97
N ASN A 168 22.39 11.89 -10.94
CA ASN A 168 23.31 13.04 -10.87
C ASN A 168 24.10 13.10 -9.56
N LYS A 169 23.55 12.56 -8.47
CA LYS A 169 24.21 12.53 -7.15
C LYS A 169 25.32 11.50 -7.08
N TRP A 170 25.11 10.33 -7.68
CA TRP A 170 26.03 9.20 -7.53
C TRP A 170 27.04 9.07 -8.67
N LEU A 171 26.70 9.55 -9.88
CA LEU A 171 27.54 9.52 -11.06
C LEU A 171 28.12 10.90 -11.37
N LYS A 172 29.24 10.96 -12.10
CA LYS A 172 29.77 12.24 -12.59
C LYS A 172 29.09 12.65 -13.88
N ASP A 173 29.10 13.96 -14.14
CA ASP A 173 28.61 14.53 -15.40
C ASP A 173 29.32 13.87 -16.60
N GLY A 174 28.53 13.31 -17.51
CA GLY A 174 29.02 12.67 -18.74
C GLY A 174 29.42 11.20 -18.61
N GLU A 175 29.37 10.57 -17.42
CA GLU A 175 29.60 9.11 -17.30
C GLU A 175 28.44 8.29 -17.90
N VAL A 176 27.20 8.76 -17.70
CA VAL A 176 25.98 8.15 -18.23
C VAL A 176 25.01 9.26 -18.64
N ASN A 177 24.45 9.16 -19.85
CA ASN A 177 23.40 10.07 -20.31
C ASN A 177 22.07 9.71 -19.64
N VAL A 178 21.41 10.70 -19.03
CA VAL A 178 20.11 10.53 -18.35
C VAL A 178 19.08 11.43 -19.02
N PHE A 179 18.01 10.84 -19.51
CA PHE A 179 16.93 11.50 -20.23
C PHE A 179 15.63 11.44 -19.42
N GLU A 180 14.97 12.59 -19.28
CA GLU A 180 13.67 12.70 -18.60
C GLU A 180 12.57 13.04 -19.62
N LEU A 181 11.72 12.07 -19.97
CA LEU A 181 10.71 12.28 -21.02
C LEU A 181 9.53 13.16 -20.54
N THR A 182 9.30 13.19 -19.23
CA THR A 182 8.15 13.87 -18.60
C THR A 182 8.19 15.39 -18.76
N ARG A 183 9.38 15.96 -18.89
CA ARG A 183 9.61 17.39 -19.10
C ARG A 183 8.97 17.92 -20.39
N TYR A 184 8.83 17.08 -21.41
CA TYR A 184 8.33 17.47 -22.72
C TYR A 184 6.80 17.36 -22.79
N LYS A 185 6.15 18.46 -23.19
CA LYS A 185 4.68 18.50 -23.33
C LYS A 185 4.23 17.94 -24.68
N GLN A 186 4.98 18.20 -25.75
CA GLN A 186 4.55 17.87 -27.11
C GLN A 186 5.13 16.53 -27.59
N ASN A 187 4.37 15.81 -28.40
CA ASN A 187 4.77 14.47 -28.88
C ASN A 187 5.96 14.51 -29.87
N TYR A 188 6.17 15.61 -30.59
CA TYR A 188 7.32 15.72 -31.51
C TYR A 188 8.64 15.85 -30.73
N GLU A 189 8.65 16.60 -29.63
CA GLU A 189 9.81 16.73 -28.73
C GLU A 189 10.15 15.38 -28.09
N ARG A 190 9.12 14.67 -27.60
CA ARG A 190 9.27 13.30 -27.08
C ARG A 190 9.85 12.34 -28.11
N GLN A 191 9.42 12.45 -29.38
CA GLN A 191 9.94 11.64 -30.47
C GLN A 191 11.42 11.91 -30.74
N TYR A 192 11.82 13.18 -30.77
CA TYR A 192 13.21 13.56 -30.94
C TYR A 192 14.07 12.99 -29.80
N GLN A 193 13.62 13.19 -28.56
CA GLN A 193 14.35 12.72 -27.38
C GLN A 193 14.52 11.19 -27.36
N LEU A 194 13.48 10.45 -27.74
CA LEU A 194 13.56 8.98 -27.81
C LEU A 194 14.52 8.51 -28.90
N LYS A 195 14.59 9.20 -30.04
CA LYS A 195 15.58 8.87 -31.07
C LYS A 195 17.00 9.14 -30.60
N GLU A 196 17.23 10.31 -30.02
CA GLU A 196 18.52 10.67 -29.45
C GLU A 196 18.98 9.62 -28.42
N TRP A 197 18.09 9.19 -27.52
CA TRP A 197 18.39 8.16 -26.54
C TRP A 197 18.74 6.80 -27.17
N MET A 198 18.03 6.40 -28.22
CA MET A 198 18.33 5.15 -28.94
C MET A 198 19.69 5.21 -29.65
N ASP A 199 20.08 6.39 -30.15
CA ASP A 199 21.34 6.59 -30.88
C ASP A 199 22.54 6.79 -29.93
N SER A 200 22.37 7.52 -28.83
CA SER A 200 23.44 7.83 -27.88
C SER A 200 23.62 6.78 -26.78
N GLY A 201 22.60 5.96 -26.54
CA GLY A 201 22.50 5.12 -25.36
C GLY A 201 22.30 5.94 -24.07
N GLY A 202 22.13 5.23 -22.95
CA GLY A 202 21.93 5.80 -21.62
C GLY A 202 20.61 5.37 -20.98
N VAL A 203 20.15 6.19 -20.03
CA VAL A 203 18.97 5.91 -19.21
C VAL A 203 17.82 6.83 -19.60
N MET A 204 16.66 6.26 -19.93
CA MET A 204 15.42 6.99 -20.16
C MET A 204 14.48 6.79 -18.97
N ILE A 205 14.03 7.87 -18.35
CA ILE A 205 13.10 7.86 -17.22
C ILE A 205 11.73 8.38 -17.68
N LEU A 206 10.68 7.62 -17.38
CA LEU A 206 9.29 8.01 -17.68
C LEU A 206 8.27 7.50 -16.65
N GLY A 207 7.11 8.16 -16.64
CA GLY A 207 5.96 7.75 -15.83
C GLY A 207 5.20 6.56 -16.42
N TYR A 208 4.60 5.72 -15.57
CA TYR A 208 3.73 4.59 -15.99
C TYR A 208 2.60 5.00 -16.95
N GLU A 209 1.89 6.07 -16.63
CA GLU A 209 0.76 6.54 -17.45
C GLU A 209 1.23 7.09 -18.81
N MET A 210 2.39 7.74 -18.82
CA MET A 210 3.02 8.21 -20.05
C MET A 210 3.42 7.05 -20.94
N TYR A 211 4.07 6.03 -20.38
CA TYR A 211 4.41 4.81 -21.12
C TYR A 211 3.17 4.18 -21.76
N ARG A 212 2.08 4.03 -20.99
CA ARG A 212 0.80 3.48 -21.48
C ARG A 212 0.25 4.30 -22.66
N ASN A 213 0.28 5.62 -22.55
CA ASN A 213 -0.28 6.51 -23.57
C ASN A 213 0.56 6.51 -24.85
N LEU A 214 1.90 6.49 -24.74
CA LEU A 214 2.81 6.47 -25.89
C LEU A 214 2.83 5.13 -26.62
N THR A 215 2.56 4.02 -25.92
CA THR A 215 2.55 2.67 -26.50
C THR A 215 1.17 2.20 -26.96
N ASN A 216 0.13 3.00 -26.75
CA ASN A 216 -1.22 2.69 -27.21
C ASN A 216 -1.37 2.90 -28.72
N GLN A 217 -1.24 1.83 -29.49
CA GLN A 217 -1.37 1.81 -30.95
C GLN A 217 -2.74 2.30 -31.47
N GLN A 218 -3.79 2.26 -30.66
CA GLN A 218 -5.14 2.68 -31.05
C GLN A 218 -5.38 4.18 -30.86
N SER A 219 -4.39 4.93 -30.36
CA SER A 219 -4.52 6.37 -30.14
C SER A 219 -4.58 7.14 -31.46
N LYS A 220 -5.75 7.73 -31.77
CA LYS A 220 -5.93 8.63 -32.93
C LYS A 220 -5.18 9.95 -32.79
N ARG A 221 -4.73 10.31 -31.58
CA ARG A 221 -4.05 11.58 -31.26
C ARG A 221 -2.58 11.63 -31.70
N ILE A 222 -1.98 10.50 -32.09
CA ILE A 222 -0.56 10.41 -32.43
C ILE A 222 -0.41 10.08 -33.91
N LYS A 223 0.39 10.88 -34.64
CA LYS A 223 0.70 10.63 -36.06
C LYS A 223 1.36 9.25 -36.22
N LYS A 224 1.00 8.52 -37.28
CA LYS A 224 1.48 7.14 -37.55
C LYS A 224 3.02 7.02 -37.51
N LYS A 225 3.75 7.92 -38.17
CA LYS A 225 5.23 7.95 -38.17
C LYS A 225 5.82 8.12 -36.76
N THR A 226 5.17 8.93 -35.92
CA THR A 226 5.58 9.15 -34.52
C THR A 226 5.28 7.91 -33.68
N MET A 227 4.13 7.28 -33.88
CA MET A 227 3.77 6.02 -33.23
C MET A 227 4.75 4.90 -33.58
N GLU A 228 5.16 4.77 -34.84
CA GLU A 228 6.18 3.79 -35.27
C GLU A 228 7.49 3.98 -34.52
N THR A 229 7.93 5.23 -34.31
CA THR A 229 9.14 5.53 -33.51
C THR A 229 8.96 5.16 -32.03
N PHE A 230 7.79 5.43 -31.44
CA PHE A 230 7.51 5.05 -30.06
C PHE A 230 7.46 3.53 -29.89
N GLN A 231 6.86 2.81 -30.82
CA GLN A 231 6.83 1.34 -30.80
C GLN A 231 8.24 0.76 -30.95
N SER A 232 9.05 1.30 -31.87
CA SER A 232 10.42 0.82 -32.08
C SER A 232 11.32 1.05 -30.86
N ALA A 233 11.21 2.22 -30.23
CA ALA A 233 12.04 2.59 -29.08
C ALA A 233 11.59 1.92 -27.77
N LEU A 234 10.28 1.74 -27.55
CA LEU A 234 9.75 1.32 -26.24
C LEU A 234 9.26 -0.13 -26.19
N VAL A 235 8.91 -0.76 -27.32
CA VAL A 235 8.20 -2.05 -27.34
C VAL A 235 8.97 -3.14 -28.09
N ASP A 236 9.32 -2.89 -29.35
CA ASP A 236 9.94 -3.87 -30.25
C ASP A 236 10.85 -3.18 -31.31
N PRO A 237 12.19 -3.29 -31.22
CA PRO A 237 12.95 -4.16 -30.30
C PRO A 237 12.85 -3.75 -28.83
N GLY A 238 12.63 -2.46 -28.54
CA GLY A 238 12.59 -1.93 -27.18
C GLY A 238 13.97 -1.75 -26.53
N PRO A 239 14.02 -1.35 -25.24
CA PRO A 239 15.28 -1.18 -24.49
C PRO A 239 15.99 -2.50 -24.19
N ASP A 240 17.28 -2.46 -23.83
CA ASP A 240 18.04 -3.65 -23.44
C ASP A 240 17.75 -4.13 -22.00
N LEU A 241 17.36 -3.19 -21.12
CA LEU A 241 16.98 -3.44 -19.72
C LEU A 241 15.83 -2.54 -19.31
N ILE A 242 14.86 -3.11 -18.57
CA ILE A 242 13.72 -2.37 -18.03
C ILE A 242 13.76 -2.45 -16.51
N VAL A 243 13.58 -1.31 -15.86
CA VAL A 243 13.40 -1.18 -14.41
C VAL A 243 12.02 -0.59 -14.14
N CYS A 244 11.17 -1.34 -13.45
CA CYS A 244 9.86 -0.88 -13.00
C CYS A 244 9.93 -0.58 -11.49
N ASP A 245 9.84 0.70 -11.12
CA ASP A 245 9.79 1.14 -9.73
C ASP A 245 8.36 1.04 -9.17
N GLU A 246 8.19 0.79 -7.87
CA GLU A 246 6.89 0.56 -7.24
C GLU A 246 6.04 -0.51 -7.95
N GLY A 247 6.59 -1.73 -8.06
CA GLY A 247 6.00 -2.89 -8.74
C GLY A 247 4.58 -3.27 -8.29
N HIS A 248 4.14 -2.82 -7.11
CA HIS A 248 2.74 -2.97 -6.66
C HIS A 248 1.73 -2.29 -7.61
N ILE A 249 2.15 -1.35 -8.47
CA ILE A 249 1.33 -0.81 -9.56
C ILE A 249 0.90 -1.90 -10.55
N LEU A 250 1.68 -2.99 -10.66
CA LEU A 250 1.42 -4.14 -11.53
C LEU A 250 0.55 -5.22 -10.88
N LYS A 251 -0.15 -4.90 -9.78
CA LYS A 251 -0.97 -5.84 -9.00
C LYS A 251 -2.05 -6.58 -9.78
N ASN A 252 -2.54 -6.01 -10.88
CA ASN A 252 -3.63 -6.56 -11.67
C ASN A 252 -3.24 -6.73 -13.14
N GLU A 253 -3.19 -7.98 -13.60
CA GLU A 253 -2.99 -8.36 -15.00
C GLU A 253 -3.98 -7.70 -15.96
N ASP A 254 -5.20 -7.44 -15.51
CA ASP A 254 -6.27 -6.87 -16.34
C ASP A 254 -6.12 -5.36 -16.54
N SER A 255 -5.28 -4.70 -15.73
CA SER A 255 -5.04 -3.27 -15.84
C SER A 255 -4.42 -2.90 -17.20
N ALA A 256 -4.80 -1.74 -17.72
CA ALA A 256 -4.29 -1.25 -19.00
C ALA A 256 -2.75 -1.05 -18.97
N ILE A 257 -2.21 -0.66 -17.82
CA ILE A 257 -0.76 -0.53 -17.59
C ILE A 257 -0.06 -1.89 -17.67
N ALA A 258 -0.54 -2.91 -16.95
CA ALA A 258 0.04 -4.25 -17.02
C ALA A 258 -0.06 -4.87 -18.42
N LYS A 259 -1.18 -4.63 -19.14
CA LYS A 259 -1.33 -5.02 -20.54
C LYS A 259 -0.33 -4.32 -21.46
N ALA A 260 -0.04 -3.02 -21.24
CA ALA A 260 0.94 -2.27 -22.02
C ALA A 260 2.38 -2.76 -21.77
N LEU A 261 2.75 -3.01 -20.51
CA LEU A 261 4.08 -3.49 -20.15
C LEU A 261 4.35 -4.92 -20.62
N ARG A 262 3.34 -5.80 -20.59
CA ARG A 262 3.47 -7.18 -21.10
C ARG A 262 3.78 -7.24 -22.61
N LYS A 263 3.47 -6.19 -23.37
CA LYS A 263 3.78 -6.13 -24.81
C LYS A 263 5.28 -5.97 -25.11
N ILE A 264 6.07 -5.50 -24.14
CA ILE A 264 7.50 -5.28 -24.35
C ILE A 264 8.21 -6.60 -24.64
N LYS A 265 9.12 -6.62 -25.62
CA LYS A 265 9.86 -7.82 -26.02
C LYS A 265 11.08 -8.10 -25.16
N THR A 266 11.71 -7.08 -24.58
CA THR A 266 12.84 -7.20 -23.66
C THR A 266 12.52 -8.15 -22.50
N LEU A 267 13.36 -9.15 -22.24
CA LEU A 267 13.18 -10.10 -21.12
C LEU A 267 13.97 -9.73 -19.86
N ARG A 268 14.98 -8.87 -20.00
CA ARG A 268 15.71 -8.32 -18.86
C ARG A 268 14.86 -7.26 -18.16
N ARG A 269 14.17 -7.69 -17.10
CA ARG A 269 13.18 -6.89 -16.37
C ARG A 269 13.50 -6.93 -14.88
N ILE A 270 13.68 -5.77 -14.28
CA ILE A 270 13.86 -5.62 -12.84
C ILE A 270 12.63 -4.91 -12.30
N VAL A 271 11.95 -5.53 -11.34
CA VAL A 271 10.84 -4.89 -10.62
C VAL A 271 11.31 -4.56 -9.21
N LEU A 272 11.18 -3.30 -8.83
CA LEU A 272 11.48 -2.84 -7.47
C LEU A 272 10.18 -2.74 -6.68
N THR A 273 10.16 -3.27 -5.47
CA THR A 273 9.04 -3.04 -4.55
C THR A 273 9.56 -2.81 -3.15
N GLY A 274 9.02 -1.79 -2.47
CA GLY A 274 9.39 -1.45 -1.09
C GLY A 274 8.47 -2.06 -0.05
N THR A 275 7.21 -2.28 -0.42
CA THR A 275 6.26 -3.00 0.41
C THR A 275 6.24 -4.44 -0.08
N PRO A 276 6.55 -5.41 0.78
CA PRO A 276 6.29 -6.79 0.46
C PRO A 276 4.77 -6.95 0.37
N LEU A 277 4.25 -6.85 -0.86
CA LEU A 277 2.91 -7.28 -1.27
C LEU A 277 1.77 -6.68 -0.43
N GLN A 278 1.13 -5.65 -0.97
CA GLN A 278 0.15 -4.85 -0.23
C GLN A 278 -1.05 -5.66 0.24
N ASN A 279 -1.43 -6.72 -0.48
CA ASN A 279 -2.28 -7.84 -0.04
C ASN A 279 -2.59 -8.71 -1.26
N ASN A 280 -2.42 -10.03 -1.11
CA ASN A 280 -2.77 -11.13 -2.03
C ASN A 280 -1.59 -11.74 -2.81
N LEU A 281 -1.37 -13.03 -2.61
CA LEU A 281 -0.51 -13.90 -3.44
C LEU A 281 -0.78 -13.74 -4.95
N LYS A 282 -1.97 -13.31 -5.35
CA LYS A 282 -2.30 -12.97 -6.73
C LYS A 282 -1.41 -11.88 -7.33
N GLU A 283 -1.04 -10.85 -6.56
CA GLU A 283 -0.14 -9.80 -7.02
C GLU A 283 1.25 -10.36 -7.31
N TYR A 284 1.67 -11.33 -6.49
CA TYR A 284 2.92 -12.03 -6.66
C TYR A 284 2.98 -12.79 -7.99
N HIS A 285 1.91 -13.50 -8.32
CA HIS A 285 1.77 -14.17 -9.62
C HIS A 285 1.87 -13.17 -10.78
N CYS A 286 1.21 -12.01 -10.69
CA CYS A 286 1.27 -10.98 -11.73
C CYS A 286 2.71 -10.46 -11.95
N MET A 287 3.43 -10.14 -10.87
CA MET A 287 4.81 -9.64 -10.96
C MET A 287 5.79 -10.70 -11.45
N VAL A 288 5.70 -11.93 -10.93
CA VAL A 288 6.56 -13.03 -11.38
C VAL A 288 6.27 -13.38 -12.84
N GLN A 289 5.01 -13.40 -13.26
CA GLN A 289 4.64 -13.64 -14.66
C GLN A 289 5.20 -12.55 -15.59
N PHE A 290 5.31 -11.30 -15.13
CA PHE A 290 5.93 -10.22 -15.88
C PHE A 290 7.44 -10.39 -16.01
N VAL A 291 8.12 -10.81 -14.95
CA VAL A 291 9.58 -10.91 -14.86
C VAL A 291 10.11 -12.23 -15.45
N LYS A 292 9.44 -13.34 -15.16
CA LYS A 292 9.71 -14.70 -15.63
C LYS A 292 8.40 -15.35 -16.10
N PRO A 293 8.02 -15.15 -17.37
CA PRO A 293 6.77 -15.69 -17.91
C PRO A 293 6.66 -17.21 -17.75
N ASN A 294 5.48 -17.67 -17.32
CA ASN A 294 5.09 -19.08 -17.17
C ASN A 294 5.83 -19.86 -16.07
N LEU A 295 6.65 -19.23 -15.22
CA LEU A 295 7.34 -19.93 -14.12
C LEU A 295 6.36 -20.54 -13.10
N LEU A 296 5.29 -19.81 -12.77
CA LEU A 296 4.26 -20.24 -11.79
C LEU A 296 3.01 -20.83 -12.45
N GLY A 297 3.04 -21.04 -13.76
CA GLY A 297 1.88 -21.49 -14.53
C GLY A 297 0.78 -20.44 -14.67
N THR A 298 -0.42 -20.90 -15.03
CA THR A 298 -1.57 -20.01 -15.23
C THR A 298 -2.12 -19.48 -13.90
N ARG A 299 -2.84 -18.36 -13.94
CA ARG A 299 -3.46 -17.79 -12.73
C ARG A 299 -4.36 -18.79 -12.00
N LYS A 300 -5.10 -19.64 -12.73
CA LYS A 300 -5.97 -20.66 -12.13
C LYS A 300 -5.16 -21.76 -11.43
N GLU A 301 -4.09 -22.24 -12.07
CA GLU A 301 -3.17 -23.22 -11.47
C GLU A 301 -2.55 -22.67 -10.19
N PHE A 302 -2.03 -21.43 -10.24
CA PHE A 302 -1.40 -20.79 -9.09
C PHE A 302 -2.38 -20.61 -7.91
N LEU A 303 -3.62 -20.22 -8.19
CA LEU A 303 -4.67 -20.09 -7.16
C LEU A 303 -4.93 -21.41 -6.44
N ASN A 304 -5.09 -22.50 -7.20
CA ASN A 304 -5.37 -23.81 -6.61
C ASN A 304 -4.16 -24.40 -5.89
N ARG A 305 -2.95 -24.20 -6.45
CA ARG A 305 -1.70 -24.78 -5.94
C ARG A 305 -1.19 -24.12 -4.67
N PHE A 306 -1.31 -22.80 -4.58
CA PHE A 306 -0.72 -22.03 -3.47
C PHE A 306 -1.75 -21.18 -2.73
N VAL A 307 -2.54 -20.37 -3.44
CA VAL A 307 -3.38 -19.35 -2.78
C VAL A 307 -4.48 -19.95 -1.92
N ASN A 308 -5.27 -20.89 -2.46
CA ASN A 308 -6.39 -21.47 -1.72
C ASN A 308 -5.90 -22.28 -0.50
N PRO A 309 -4.89 -23.17 -0.59
CA PRO A 309 -4.35 -23.86 0.58
C PRO A 309 -3.77 -22.92 1.65
N ILE A 310 -3.03 -21.89 1.23
CA ILE A 310 -2.44 -20.93 2.17
C ILE A 310 -3.54 -20.14 2.88
N THR A 311 -4.54 -19.66 2.15
CA THR A 311 -5.65 -18.88 2.74
C THR A 311 -6.48 -19.73 3.70
N ASN A 312 -6.72 -21.01 3.39
CA ASN A 312 -7.52 -21.90 4.24
C ASN A 312 -6.87 -22.20 5.61
N GLY A 313 -5.54 -22.18 5.71
CA GLY A 313 -4.82 -22.42 6.98
C GLY A 313 -4.58 -21.18 7.84
N GLN A 314 -5.01 -20.00 7.37
CA GLN A 314 -4.77 -18.71 8.03
C GLN A 314 -5.84 -18.33 9.05
N PHE A 315 -7.02 -18.94 8.99
CA PHE A 315 -8.11 -18.61 9.89
C PHE A 315 -7.84 -19.17 11.31
N GLU A 316 -8.39 -18.54 12.34
CA GLU A 316 -8.28 -19.03 13.73
C GLU A 316 -8.99 -20.37 13.91
N ASP A 317 -10.07 -20.60 13.16
CA ASP A 317 -10.84 -21.85 13.13
C ASP A 317 -10.25 -22.90 12.17
N SER A 318 -9.06 -22.65 11.60
CA SER A 318 -8.35 -23.61 10.74
C SER A 318 -7.92 -24.84 11.52
N THR A 319 -8.12 -26.03 10.94
CA THR A 319 -7.68 -27.27 11.58
C THR A 319 -6.15 -27.37 11.60
N LEU A 320 -5.59 -28.17 12.52
CA LEU A 320 -4.14 -28.44 12.54
C LEU A 320 -3.62 -28.99 11.19
N HIS A 321 -4.46 -29.71 10.47
CA HIS A 321 -4.15 -30.21 9.13
C HIS A 321 -4.07 -29.08 8.09
N ASP A 322 -5.03 -28.16 8.07
CA ASP A 322 -5.04 -27.00 7.16
C ASP A 322 -3.79 -26.12 7.37
N VAL A 323 -3.40 -25.95 8.64
CA VAL A 323 -2.21 -25.21 9.05
C VAL A 323 -0.94 -25.87 8.52
N LYS A 324 -0.84 -27.19 8.66
CA LYS A 324 0.31 -27.95 8.17
C LYS A 324 0.44 -27.83 6.65
N ILE A 325 -0.66 -27.94 5.92
CA ILE A 325 -0.69 -27.73 4.47
C ILE A 325 -0.26 -26.30 4.12
N MET A 326 -0.81 -25.29 4.80
CA MET A 326 -0.42 -23.89 4.61
C MET A 326 1.09 -23.70 4.77
N LYS A 327 1.68 -24.15 5.89
CA LYS A 327 3.12 -24.01 6.18
C LYS A 327 3.97 -24.66 5.08
N ARG A 328 3.63 -25.89 4.68
CA ARG A 328 4.32 -26.61 3.60
C ARG A 328 4.23 -25.87 2.26
N ARG A 329 3.04 -25.41 1.88
CA ARG A 329 2.82 -24.69 0.61
C ARG A 329 3.51 -23.32 0.57
N ALA A 330 3.54 -22.61 1.70
CA ALA A 330 4.25 -21.34 1.82
C ALA A 330 5.77 -21.55 1.63
N HIS A 331 6.35 -22.54 2.31
CA HIS A 331 7.78 -22.86 2.16
C HIS A 331 8.15 -23.28 0.73
N VAL A 332 7.35 -24.16 0.11
CA VAL A 332 7.57 -24.57 -1.29
C VAL A 332 7.53 -23.37 -2.23
N LEU A 333 6.55 -22.49 -2.05
CA LEU A 333 6.44 -21.27 -2.85
C LEU A 333 7.71 -20.43 -2.69
N HIS A 334 8.11 -20.12 -1.45
CA HIS A 334 9.31 -19.32 -1.17
C HIS A 334 10.57 -19.91 -1.81
N LYS A 335 10.78 -21.24 -1.67
CA LYS A 335 11.92 -21.94 -2.28
C LYS A 335 11.92 -21.92 -3.81
N MET A 336 10.76 -21.90 -4.45
CA MET A 336 10.68 -21.72 -5.91
C MET A 336 11.11 -20.32 -6.36
N LEU A 337 11.04 -19.35 -5.46
CA LEU A 337 11.19 -17.93 -5.77
C LEU A 337 12.54 -17.33 -5.36
N GLU A 338 13.31 -18.03 -4.52
CA GLU A 338 14.65 -17.69 -4.04
C GLU A 338 15.64 -17.26 -5.15
N GLY A 339 15.47 -17.74 -6.39
CA GLY A 339 16.29 -17.34 -7.55
C GLY A 339 15.77 -16.15 -8.36
N SER A 340 14.55 -15.70 -8.08
CA SER A 340 13.82 -14.69 -8.86
C SER A 340 13.43 -13.47 -8.04
N VAL A 341 13.29 -13.63 -6.72
CA VAL A 341 12.90 -12.58 -5.78
C VAL A 341 13.87 -12.56 -4.62
N GLN A 342 14.46 -11.41 -4.37
CA GLN A 342 15.29 -11.18 -3.18
C GLN A 342 14.61 -10.17 -2.28
N ARG A 343 14.54 -10.52 -1.00
CA ARG A 343 13.96 -9.66 0.04
C ARG A 343 14.96 -9.47 1.18
N PHE A 344 15.05 -8.21 1.62
CA PHE A 344 15.69 -7.83 2.86
C PHE A 344 14.73 -6.98 3.65
N ASP A 345 14.59 -7.31 4.93
CA ASP A 345 13.77 -6.55 5.85
C ASP A 345 14.52 -5.34 6.43
N TYR A 346 13.82 -4.48 7.16
CA TYR A 346 14.41 -3.32 7.80
C TYR A 346 15.43 -3.69 8.90
N SER A 347 15.43 -4.92 9.40
CA SER A 347 16.43 -5.44 10.35
C SER A 347 17.87 -5.25 9.85
N VAL A 348 18.07 -5.23 8.54
CA VAL A 348 19.35 -4.96 7.88
C VAL A 348 19.82 -3.51 8.08
N LEU A 349 18.90 -2.58 8.39
CA LEU A 349 19.22 -1.19 8.74
C LEU A 349 19.58 -1.00 10.21
N THR A 350 19.14 -1.89 11.11
CA THR A 350 19.33 -1.77 12.57
C THR A 350 20.79 -1.52 12.98
N PRO A 351 21.81 -2.13 12.34
CA PRO A 351 23.21 -1.82 12.67
C PRO A 351 23.67 -0.42 12.25
N PHE A 352 22.95 0.25 11.34
CA PHE A 352 23.38 1.49 10.70
C PHE A 352 22.53 2.71 11.06
N LEU A 353 21.38 2.52 11.70
CA LEU A 353 20.45 3.58 12.07
C LEU A 353 20.21 3.59 13.58
N PRO A 354 19.85 4.77 14.15
CA PRO A 354 19.34 4.85 15.52
C PRO A 354 18.10 3.96 15.73
N PRO A 355 17.71 3.64 16.98
CA PRO A 355 16.53 2.81 17.21
C PRO A 355 15.23 3.49 16.75
N LYS A 356 14.26 2.66 16.38
CA LYS A 356 12.88 3.04 16.04
C LYS A 356 11.94 2.42 17.07
N HIS A 357 11.09 3.23 17.68
CA HIS A 357 10.01 2.75 18.54
C HIS A 357 8.66 3.13 17.95
N GLU A 358 7.72 2.19 17.96
CA GLU A 358 6.42 2.36 17.33
C GLU A 358 5.31 2.07 18.34
N TYR A 359 4.68 3.13 18.86
CA TYR A 359 3.65 3.05 19.88
C TYR A 359 2.26 3.23 19.27
N VAL A 360 1.35 2.36 19.67
CA VAL A 360 -0.06 2.43 19.33
C VAL A 360 -0.80 2.90 20.57
N ILE A 361 -1.43 4.06 20.47
CA ILE A 361 -2.07 4.76 21.59
C ILE A 361 -3.58 4.69 21.39
N SER A 362 -4.25 4.03 22.34
CA SER A 362 -5.71 3.94 22.39
C SER A 362 -6.27 5.15 23.12
N ILE A 363 -7.02 5.97 22.39
CA ILE A 363 -7.50 7.29 22.80
C ILE A 363 -9.00 7.23 23.03
N ARG A 364 -9.43 7.75 24.18
CA ARG A 364 -10.83 7.85 24.58
C ARG A 364 -11.57 8.91 23.76
N LEU A 365 -12.81 8.59 23.38
CA LEU A 365 -13.71 9.56 22.77
C LEU A 365 -14.29 10.52 23.81
N HIS A 366 -14.49 11.77 23.41
CA HIS A 366 -15.23 12.76 24.20
C HIS A 366 -16.74 12.40 24.26
N GLU A 367 -17.46 12.87 25.29
CA GLU A 367 -18.87 12.54 25.50
C GLU A 367 -19.77 12.86 24.30
N ILE A 368 -19.54 14.03 23.67
CA ILE A 368 -20.27 14.46 22.48
C ILE A 368 -20.03 13.49 21.32
N GLN A 369 -18.78 13.04 21.15
CA GLN A 369 -18.43 12.07 20.10
C GLN A 369 -19.10 10.73 20.37
N VAL A 370 -19.15 10.27 21.63
CA VAL A 370 -19.82 9.01 22.01
C VAL A 370 -21.32 9.08 21.71
N LYS A 371 -21.99 10.19 22.10
CA LYS A 371 -23.44 10.41 21.85
C LYS A 371 -23.74 10.39 20.34
N ALA A 372 -22.99 11.15 19.55
CA ALA A 372 -23.16 11.20 18.10
C ALA A 372 -22.86 9.84 17.42
N TYR A 373 -21.80 9.15 17.85
CA TYR A 373 -21.40 7.87 17.29
C TYR A 373 -22.45 6.78 17.53
N ARG A 374 -22.98 6.69 18.76
CA ARG A 374 -24.06 5.75 19.12
C ARG A 374 -25.32 6.00 18.32
N HIS A 375 -25.74 7.27 18.25
CA HIS A 375 -26.91 7.64 17.47
C HIS A 375 -26.78 7.22 15.99
N TYR A 376 -25.60 7.43 15.40
CA TYR A 376 -25.34 6.98 14.04
C TYR A 376 -25.48 5.45 13.90
N LEU A 377 -24.89 4.68 14.82
CA LEU A 377 -24.96 3.21 14.76
C LEU A 377 -26.39 2.67 14.94
N ASP A 378 -27.13 3.18 15.91
CA ASP A 378 -28.45 2.67 16.25
C ASP A 378 -29.52 3.03 15.22
N PHE A 379 -29.47 4.26 14.68
CA PHE A 379 -30.55 4.81 13.85
C PHE A 379 -30.20 4.97 12.37
N LEU A 380 -28.93 5.16 12.00
CA LEU A 380 -28.53 5.44 10.61
C LEU A 380 -27.87 4.22 9.95
N ALA A 381 -26.98 3.53 10.65
CA ALA A 381 -26.30 2.36 10.12
C ALA A 381 -27.23 1.13 9.99
N ARG A 382 -28.12 0.90 10.97
CA ARG A 382 -29.02 -0.27 10.99
C ARG A 382 -30.21 -0.18 10.04
N ASN A 383 -30.74 1.02 9.78
CA ASN A 383 -31.85 1.23 8.84
C ASN A 383 -31.47 0.90 7.37
N ALA A 384 -30.19 0.74 7.07
CA ALA A 384 -29.66 0.41 5.75
C ALA A 384 -29.47 -1.10 5.49
N ALA A 385 -29.79 -1.99 6.44
CA ALA A 385 -29.59 -3.44 6.32
C ALA A 385 -30.41 -4.13 5.20
N SER A 386 -31.30 -3.38 4.53
CA SER A 386 -32.10 -3.84 3.38
C SER A 386 -31.45 -3.58 2.00
N GLY A 387 -30.36 -2.79 1.93
CA GLY A 387 -29.67 -2.41 0.68
C GLY A 387 -28.29 -3.07 0.45
N SER A 388 -27.72 -2.88 -0.74
CA SER A 388 -26.42 -3.43 -1.18
C SER A 388 -25.29 -3.13 -0.17
N LYS A 389 -24.79 -4.20 0.49
CA LYS A 389 -23.93 -4.15 1.68
C LYS A 389 -22.53 -3.51 1.47
N GLY A 390 -22.07 -3.36 0.23
CA GLY A 390 -20.69 -2.91 -0.07
C GLY A 390 -20.51 -1.40 -0.08
N THR A 391 -21.40 -0.67 -0.77
CA THR A 391 -21.28 0.80 -0.93
C THR A 391 -21.60 1.55 0.36
N GLN A 392 -22.51 1.00 1.17
CA GLN A 392 -22.95 1.63 2.43
C GLN A 392 -21.85 1.62 3.50
N LEU A 393 -21.07 0.55 3.61
CA LEU A 393 -19.99 0.44 4.60
C LEU A 393 -18.98 1.59 4.50
N PHE A 394 -18.61 1.97 3.28
CA PHE A 394 -17.66 3.08 3.08
C PHE A 394 -18.27 4.44 3.42
N GLN A 395 -19.58 4.63 3.19
CA GLN A 395 -20.26 5.86 3.61
C GLN A 395 -20.33 5.95 5.14
N ASP A 396 -20.68 4.84 5.80
CA ASP A 396 -20.71 4.76 7.26
C ASP A 396 -19.33 5.00 7.85
N PHE A 397 -18.30 4.34 7.31
CA PHE A 397 -16.91 4.57 7.71
C PHE A 397 -16.53 6.05 7.60
N ASN A 398 -16.82 6.71 6.47
CA ASN A 398 -16.48 8.12 6.29
C ASN A 398 -17.22 9.02 7.28
N ASN A 399 -18.50 8.76 7.57
CA ASN A 399 -19.28 9.55 8.52
C ASN A 399 -18.78 9.35 9.96
N LEU A 400 -18.58 8.10 10.36
CA LEU A 400 -18.06 7.76 11.68
C LEU A 400 -16.63 8.29 11.87
N GLN A 401 -15.81 8.27 10.81
CA GLN A 401 -14.47 8.86 10.83
C GLN A 401 -14.46 10.33 11.19
N ARG A 402 -15.43 11.09 10.66
CA ARG A 402 -15.59 12.51 10.99
C ARG A 402 -15.94 12.68 12.46
N VAL A 403 -16.80 11.82 13.01
CA VAL A 403 -17.22 11.85 14.42
C VAL A 403 -16.04 11.63 15.37
N TRP A 404 -15.28 10.54 15.20
CA TRP A 404 -14.16 10.24 16.11
C TRP A 404 -12.93 11.12 15.89
N THR A 405 -12.84 11.81 14.75
CA THR A 405 -11.79 12.81 14.52
C THR A 405 -12.04 14.08 15.32
N HIS A 406 -13.13 14.79 15.03
CA HIS A 406 -13.58 15.97 15.76
C HIS A 406 -14.95 16.43 15.22
N PRO A 407 -15.90 16.90 16.04
CA PRO A 407 -17.21 17.36 15.59
C PRO A 407 -17.19 18.37 14.44
N ARG A 408 -16.24 19.32 14.43
CA ARG A 408 -16.04 20.32 13.35
C ARG A 408 -15.88 19.72 11.96
N VAL A 409 -15.33 18.51 11.85
CA VAL A 409 -15.13 17.84 10.56
C VAL A 409 -16.47 17.56 9.88
N LEU A 410 -17.54 17.32 10.65
CA LEU A 410 -18.90 17.14 10.12
C LEU A 410 -19.42 18.42 9.47
N GLN A 411 -19.18 19.57 10.11
CA GLN A 411 -19.53 20.88 9.56
C GLN A 411 -18.70 21.21 8.31
N MET A 412 -17.38 21.05 8.36
CA MET A 412 -16.51 21.26 7.20
C MET A 412 -16.91 20.41 5.99
N SER A 413 -17.41 19.18 6.22
CA SER A 413 -17.94 18.35 5.14
C SER A 413 -19.25 18.91 4.58
N ALA A 414 -20.18 19.32 5.44
CA ALA A 414 -21.46 19.88 5.02
C ALA A 414 -21.27 21.16 4.20
N ASP A 415 -20.41 22.08 4.67
CA ASP A 415 -20.09 23.32 3.96
C ASP A 415 -19.45 23.04 2.59
N ARG A 416 -18.63 22.00 2.50
CA ARG A 416 -18.02 21.57 1.23
C ARG A 416 -19.08 21.03 0.27
N ASP A 417 -19.99 20.19 0.76
CA ASP A 417 -21.04 19.58 -0.05
C ASP A 417 -22.00 20.66 -0.58
N GLU A 418 -22.29 21.68 0.24
CA GLU A 418 -23.06 22.87 -0.15
C GLU A 418 -22.36 23.69 -1.24
N LYS A 419 -21.06 24.02 -1.07
CA LYS A 419 -20.28 24.73 -2.10
C LYS A 419 -20.23 23.98 -3.43
N VAL A 420 -20.15 22.65 -3.39
CA VAL A 420 -20.16 21.83 -4.61
C VAL A 420 -21.55 21.87 -5.26
N ALA A 421 -22.62 21.80 -4.48
CA ALA A 421 -23.98 21.91 -4.98
C ALA A 421 -24.26 23.30 -5.59
N GLU A 422 -23.79 24.36 -4.94
CA GLU A 422 -23.89 25.74 -5.44
C GLU A 422 -23.14 25.91 -6.76
N LYS A 423 -21.87 25.45 -6.84
CA LYS A 423 -21.09 25.48 -8.09
C LYS A 423 -21.79 24.72 -9.22
N LYS A 424 -22.44 23.60 -8.90
CA LYS A 424 -23.21 22.82 -9.88
C LYS A 424 -24.45 23.58 -10.37
N ARG A 425 -25.20 24.22 -9.46
CA ARG A 425 -26.35 25.07 -9.81
C ARG A 425 -25.94 26.24 -10.71
N LEU A 426 -24.81 26.89 -10.40
CA LEU A 426 -24.25 27.98 -11.22
C LEU A 426 -23.83 27.50 -12.62
N MET A 427 -23.20 26.33 -12.73
CA MET A 427 -22.86 25.74 -14.03
C MET A 427 -24.10 25.34 -14.85
N GLU A 428 -25.17 24.91 -14.19
CA GLU A 428 -26.44 24.57 -14.85
C GLU A 428 -27.17 25.84 -15.33
N SER A 429 -27.16 26.93 -14.55
CA SER A 429 -27.75 28.22 -14.96
C SER A 429 -27.00 28.89 -16.11
N ASP A 430 -25.67 28.81 -16.15
CA ASP A 430 -24.86 29.37 -17.25
C ASP A 430 -25.04 28.59 -18.56
N SER A 431 -25.46 27.32 -18.49
CA SER A 431 -25.74 26.49 -19.65
C SER A 431 -27.13 26.74 -20.26
N GLU A 432 -28.08 27.32 -19.53
CA GLU A 432 -29.42 27.68 -20.06
C GLU A 432 -29.42 29.03 -20.82
N GLY A 433 -28.34 29.82 -20.71
CA GLY A 433 -28.25 31.17 -21.28
C GLY A 433 -27.51 31.32 -22.62
N SER A 434 -26.94 30.25 -23.20
CA SER A 434 -26.12 30.36 -24.43
C SER A 434 -26.65 29.50 -25.58
N LEU A 435 -27.44 30.15 -26.45
CA LEU A 435 -27.59 29.94 -27.90
C LEU A 435 -27.00 28.63 -28.48
N LYS A 436 -27.60 27.47 -28.16
CA LYS A 436 -27.17 26.15 -28.67
C LYS A 436 -28.06 25.58 -29.78
N ASP A 437 -28.84 26.45 -30.43
CA ASP A 437 -29.76 26.09 -31.51
C ASP A 437 -29.25 26.49 -32.91
N PHE A 438 -27.95 26.84 -33.07
CA PHE A 438 -27.44 27.33 -34.36
C PHE A 438 -26.05 26.87 -34.82
N ILE A 439 -25.40 25.90 -34.17
CA ILE A 439 -24.16 25.30 -34.71
C ILE A 439 -24.23 23.77 -34.57
N ASP A 440 -24.64 23.14 -35.66
CA ASP A 440 -24.29 21.78 -36.03
C ASP A 440 -22.83 21.85 -36.55
N ASP A 441 -21.87 21.31 -35.82
CA ASP A 441 -20.61 20.81 -36.39
C ASP A 441 -19.78 20.04 -35.34
N ASP A 442 -19.31 18.88 -35.79
CA ASP A 442 -18.41 17.93 -35.15
C ASP A 442 -17.14 18.58 -34.55
N ASP A 443 -16.92 18.46 -33.24
CA ASP A 443 -15.58 18.27 -32.66
C ASP A 443 -15.62 17.94 -31.15
N GLU A 444 -15.37 16.67 -30.81
CA GLU A 444 -15.15 16.23 -29.42
C GLU A 444 -13.74 16.63 -28.94
N THR A 445 -13.65 17.72 -28.17
CA THR A 445 -12.51 17.96 -27.26
C THR A 445 -13.01 18.19 -25.83
N THR A 446 -12.97 17.14 -25.01
CA THR A 446 -13.16 17.26 -23.55
C THR A 446 -11.81 17.41 -22.85
N SER A 447 -11.67 18.52 -22.13
CA SER A 447 -10.71 18.74 -21.06
C SER A 447 -11.27 18.15 -19.76
N ASP A 448 -10.79 16.97 -19.37
CA ASP A 448 -11.16 16.32 -18.11
C ASP A 448 -10.34 16.88 -16.94
N GLU A 449 -10.96 17.72 -16.11
CA GLU A 449 -10.59 17.85 -14.70
C GLU A 449 -11.15 16.65 -13.94
N SER A 450 -10.26 15.81 -13.42
CA SER A 450 -10.61 14.56 -12.74
C SER A 450 -10.70 14.75 -11.22
N SER A 451 -11.92 14.99 -10.72
CA SER A 451 -12.29 14.65 -9.34
C SER A 451 -12.70 13.18 -9.30
N GLY A 452 -11.73 12.31 -8.98
CA GLY A 452 -11.96 10.86 -8.90
C GLY A 452 -12.81 10.48 -7.70
N ASN A 453 -14.09 10.20 -7.93
CA ASN A 453 -14.93 9.42 -7.03
C ASN A 453 -15.08 8.02 -7.66
N SER A 454 -14.34 7.04 -7.15
CA SER A 454 -14.37 5.66 -7.65
C SER A 454 -15.51 4.89 -6.98
N SER A 455 -16.68 4.88 -7.60
CA SER A 455 -17.71 3.86 -7.34
C SER A 455 -17.59 2.76 -8.40
N GLU A 456 -17.05 1.61 -8.01
CA GLU A 456 -17.09 0.39 -8.83
C GLU A 456 -18.54 -0.09 -8.96
N LYS A 457 -19.13 0.05 -10.15
CA LYS A 457 -20.35 -0.67 -10.51
C LYS A 457 -19.96 -2.03 -11.10
N SER A 458 -20.30 -3.08 -10.38
CA SER A 458 -20.25 -4.46 -10.83
C SER A 458 -21.29 -4.70 -11.92
N SER A 459 -20.86 -5.04 -13.13
CA SER A 459 -21.71 -5.60 -14.17
C SER A 459 -21.75 -7.12 -14.03
N ASP A 460 -22.89 -7.65 -13.61
CA ASP A 460 -23.24 -9.06 -13.78
C ASP A 460 -23.45 -9.34 -15.27
N ASN A 461 -22.68 -10.29 -15.81
CA ASN A 461 -22.96 -10.93 -17.10
C ASN A 461 -23.35 -12.38 -16.80
N SER A 462 -24.64 -12.67 -16.95
CA SER A 462 -25.15 -14.03 -17.11
C SER A 462 -25.01 -14.49 -18.57
N ASP A 463 -24.69 -15.77 -18.71
CA ASP A 463 -24.33 -16.49 -19.94
C ASP A 463 -25.29 -16.36 -21.14
N LYS A 464 -24.70 -16.46 -22.34
CA LYS A 464 -25.38 -16.63 -23.62
C LYS A 464 -25.27 -18.08 -24.09
N GLU A 465 -26.39 -18.70 -24.40
CA GLU A 465 -26.66 -19.70 -25.46
C GLU A 465 -28.20 -19.75 -25.60
N GLY A 466 -28.90 -19.72 -26.74
CA GLY A 466 -28.63 -19.54 -28.15
C GLY A 466 -29.98 -19.53 -28.91
N SER A 467 -29.94 -19.18 -30.21
CA SER A 467 -30.96 -19.42 -31.25
C SER A 467 -32.13 -18.43 -31.50
N ASN A 468 -32.11 -17.90 -32.73
CA ASN A 468 -33.19 -17.72 -33.72
C ASN A 468 -34.42 -16.80 -33.51
N LYS A 469 -34.54 -15.90 -34.50
CA LYS A 469 -35.73 -15.46 -35.29
C LYS A 469 -36.61 -14.30 -34.78
N SER A 470 -36.64 -13.28 -35.66
CA SER A 470 -37.80 -12.54 -36.22
C SER A 470 -38.67 -11.63 -35.34
N SER A 471 -38.70 -10.35 -35.75
CA SER A 471 -39.86 -9.44 -35.88
C SER A 471 -41.11 -9.66 -34.99
N LYS A 472 -41.47 -8.65 -34.19
CA LYS A 472 -42.75 -7.91 -34.29
C LYS A 472 -42.91 -6.89 -33.16
N SER A 473 -43.26 -5.68 -33.56
CA SER A 473 -43.94 -4.63 -32.80
C SER A 473 -45.14 -5.14 -31.99
N LYS A 474 -45.35 -4.61 -30.77
CA LYS A 474 -46.69 -4.37 -30.21
C LYS A 474 -46.69 -3.38 -29.03
N LYS A 475 -47.56 -2.37 -29.17
CA LYS A 475 -48.04 -1.40 -28.17
C LYS A 475 -48.87 -2.09 -27.07
N PHE A 476 -48.89 -1.50 -25.87
CA PHE A 476 -50.03 -1.51 -24.94
C PHE A 476 -50.08 -0.13 -24.25
N VAL A 477 -50.96 0.79 -24.68
CA VAL A 477 -52.37 1.04 -24.26
C VAL A 477 -52.49 1.78 -22.91
N ARG A 478 -52.89 3.05 -23.03
CA ARG A 478 -53.47 3.93 -22.00
C ARG A 478 -54.87 3.44 -21.60
N ASN A 479 -55.22 3.56 -20.31
CA ASN A 479 -56.61 3.60 -19.86
C ASN A 479 -56.98 5.03 -19.43
N THR A 480 -58.11 5.49 -19.97
CA THR A 480 -58.89 6.70 -19.65
C THR A 480 -59.86 6.37 -18.47
N ARG A 481 -60.59 7.24 -17.74
CA ARG A 481 -61.12 8.61 -17.91
C ARG A 481 -61.84 9.02 -16.59
N SER A 482 -61.88 10.30 -16.22
CA SER A 482 -63.12 11.07 -15.91
C SER A 482 -62.81 12.53 -15.53
N MET A 483 -63.63 13.46 -16.05
CA MET A 483 -63.63 14.94 -15.93
C MET A 483 -64.41 15.37 -14.66
N ALA A 484 -64.41 16.58 -14.07
CA ALA A 484 -64.17 18.00 -14.44
C ALA A 484 -64.02 18.82 -13.10
N PRO A 485 -64.08 20.18 -13.01
CA PRO A 485 -63.91 21.28 -13.98
C PRO A 485 -62.80 22.30 -13.56
N VAL A 486 -62.67 23.36 -14.36
CA VAL A 486 -61.73 24.49 -14.29
C VAL A 486 -61.96 25.37 -13.06
N GLU A 487 -60.89 25.71 -12.33
CA GLU A 487 -60.79 26.92 -11.48
C GLU A 487 -59.42 27.60 -11.73
N GLU A 488 -59.44 28.92 -11.60
CA GLU A 488 -58.47 29.93 -12.03
C GLU A 488 -57.24 30.03 -11.10
N ASP A 489 -56.13 30.48 -11.69
CA ASP A 489 -54.96 31.15 -11.09
C ASP A 489 -54.61 30.87 -9.62
N ASP A 490 -53.71 29.91 -9.39
CA ASP A 490 -52.86 29.89 -8.21
C ASP A 490 -51.38 30.00 -8.62
N VAL A 491 -50.76 31.07 -8.14
CA VAL A 491 -49.31 31.29 -8.18
C VAL A 491 -48.65 30.13 -7.44
N VAL A 492 -48.03 29.20 -8.16
CA VAL A 492 -47.21 28.16 -7.53
C VAL A 492 -45.93 28.84 -7.02
N GLU A 493 -45.93 29.19 -5.72
CA GLU A 493 -44.71 29.44 -4.96
C GLU A 493 -43.74 28.28 -5.23
N ILE A 494 -42.56 28.61 -5.74
CA ILE A 494 -41.44 27.69 -5.80
C ILE A 494 -41.05 27.43 -4.34
N VAL A 495 -41.63 26.40 -3.73
CA VAL A 495 -41.17 25.91 -2.43
C VAL A 495 -39.78 25.36 -2.65
N GLU A 496 -38.78 26.14 -2.24
CA GLU A 496 -37.41 25.65 -2.06
C GLU A 496 -37.48 24.44 -1.14
N LYS A 497 -37.22 23.24 -1.66
CA LYS A 497 -37.06 22.05 -0.82
C LYS A 497 -35.84 22.28 0.07
N GLU A 498 -36.09 22.67 1.33
CA GLU A 498 -35.08 22.73 2.36
C GLU A 498 -34.35 21.37 2.45
N ALA A 499 -33.01 21.43 2.49
CA ALA A 499 -32.20 20.24 2.66
C ALA A 499 -32.57 19.55 3.98
N PRO A 500 -32.58 18.21 4.03
CA PRO A 500 -32.91 17.49 5.26
C PRO A 500 -32.01 17.94 6.41
N PRO A 501 -32.55 18.10 7.64
CA PRO A 501 -31.78 18.59 8.77
C PRO A 501 -30.60 17.66 9.05
N LEU A 502 -29.42 18.25 9.23
CA LEU A 502 -28.20 17.50 9.51
C LEU A 502 -28.33 16.77 10.85
N TRP A 503 -28.28 15.43 10.81
CA TRP A 503 -28.55 14.53 11.95
C TRP A 503 -27.69 14.80 13.20
N TRP A 504 -26.53 15.41 13.03
CA TRP A 504 -25.56 15.67 14.09
C TRP A 504 -25.73 17.05 14.75
N LYS A 505 -26.43 18.00 14.12
CA LYS A 505 -26.60 19.37 14.67
C LYS A 505 -27.29 19.40 16.04
N GLN A 506 -28.10 18.39 16.33
CA GLN A 506 -28.80 18.28 17.62
C GLN A 506 -27.88 17.92 18.81
N PHE A 507 -26.65 17.44 18.56
CA PHE A 507 -25.75 16.98 19.62
C PHE A 507 -24.58 17.94 19.90
N ILE A 508 -24.33 18.91 19.01
CA ILE A 508 -23.10 19.71 19.02
C ILE A 508 -23.49 21.19 19.09
N GLN A 509 -23.00 21.88 20.12
CA GLN A 509 -23.20 23.32 20.26
C GLN A 509 -22.22 24.11 19.37
N PRO A 510 -22.52 25.37 19.02
CA PRO A 510 -21.61 26.20 18.23
C PRO A 510 -20.19 26.32 18.82
N ASP A 511 -20.07 26.42 20.14
CA ASP A 511 -18.79 26.58 20.84
C ASP A 511 -17.94 25.30 20.80
N ASP A 512 -18.58 24.12 20.78
CA ASP A 512 -17.90 22.82 20.67
C ASP A 512 -17.13 22.66 19.35
N PHE A 513 -17.49 23.43 18.31
CA PHE A 513 -16.80 23.40 17.04
C PHE A 513 -15.43 24.08 17.05
N GLU A 514 -15.23 25.01 17.99
CA GLU A 514 -14.01 25.82 18.09
C GLU A 514 -13.12 25.41 19.28
N SER A 515 -13.50 24.37 20.02
CA SER A 515 -12.74 23.84 21.16
C SER A 515 -11.92 22.60 20.79
N ILE A 516 -10.62 22.62 21.07
CA ILE A 516 -9.72 21.47 20.85
C ILE A 516 -10.08 20.29 21.79
N ASN A 517 -10.64 20.61 22.96
CA ASN A 517 -10.96 19.64 24.01
C ASN A 517 -12.09 18.67 23.63
N CYS A 518 -12.84 18.94 22.56
CA CYS A 518 -13.90 18.09 22.06
C CYS A 518 -13.39 16.84 21.31
N SER A 519 -12.06 16.64 21.19
CA SER A 519 -11.45 15.41 20.69
C SER A 519 -10.14 15.08 21.39
N GLY A 520 -10.08 13.90 22.02
CA GLY A 520 -8.86 13.39 22.63
C GLY A 520 -7.69 13.25 21.65
N LYS A 521 -7.96 12.96 20.36
CA LYS A 521 -6.92 12.90 19.33
C LYS A 521 -6.24 14.25 19.11
N LEU A 522 -7.02 15.34 19.08
CA LEU A 522 -6.45 16.66 18.89
C LEU A 522 -5.74 17.17 20.15
N VAL A 523 -6.31 16.94 21.33
CA VAL A 523 -5.65 17.27 22.60
C VAL A 523 -4.26 16.63 22.66
N LEU A 524 -4.14 15.34 22.36
CA LEU A 524 -2.87 14.64 22.35
C LEU A 524 -1.93 15.14 21.24
N LEU A 525 -2.44 15.41 20.03
CA LEU A 525 -1.65 15.97 18.94
C LEU A 525 -0.99 17.30 19.34
N PHE A 526 -1.77 18.27 19.83
CA PHE A 526 -1.25 19.58 20.19
C PHE A 526 -0.36 19.54 21.43
N SER A 527 -0.64 18.64 22.40
CA SER A 527 0.26 18.37 23.51
C SER A 527 1.63 17.87 23.03
N ILE A 528 1.67 16.90 22.11
CA ILE A 528 2.92 16.43 21.49
C ILE A 528 3.64 17.58 20.80
N LEU A 529 2.95 18.41 20.01
CA LEU A 529 3.57 19.54 19.31
C LEU A 529 4.23 20.53 20.28
N ARG A 530 3.55 20.84 21.40
CA ARG A 530 4.08 21.74 22.45
C ARG A 530 5.34 21.17 23.10
N GLU A 531 5.34 19.89 23.48
CA GLU A 531 6.53 19.28 24.09
C GLU A 531 7.66 19.12 23.07
N CYS A 532 7.36 18.82 21.81
CA CYS A 532 8.36 18.77 20.73
C CYS A 532 9.01 20.13 20.49
N GLU A 533 8.25 21.23 20.56
CA GLU A 533 8.79 22.58 20.46
C GLU A 533 9.78 22.89 21.58
N LYS A 534 9.47 22.51 22.83
CA LYS A 534 10.40 22.66 23.97
C LYS A 534 11.68 21.85 23.80
N ILE A 535 11.58 20.65 23.22
CA ILE A 535 12.73 19.78 22.96
C ILE A 535 13.53 20.26 21.71
N GLY A 536 12.89 20.97 20.79
CA GLY A 536 13.46 21.33 19.48
C GLY A 536 13.41 20.19 18.45
N ASP A 537 12.45 19.28 18.61
CA ASP A 537 12.22 18.15 17.71
C ASP A 537 11.23 18.52 16.60
N LYS A 538 11.43 17.95 15.40
CA LYS A 538 10.55 18.16 14.24
C LYS A 538 9.56 17.01 14.11
N VAL A 539 8.30 17.36 13.82
CA VAL A 539 7.17 16.41 13.82
C VAL A 539 6.58 16.27 12.42
N LEU A 540 6.28 15.02 12.02
CA LEU A 540 5.45 14.73 10.85
C LEU A 540 4.08 14.22 11.29
N VAL A 541 3.02 14.69 10.64
CA VAL A 541 1.66 14.18 10.83
C VAL A 541 1.15 13.62 9.52
N PHE A 542 0.80 12.33 9.53
CA PHE A 542 0.20 11.64 8.41
C PHE A 542 -1.30 11.42 8.67
N SER A 543 -2.13 11.83 7.72
CA SER A 543 -3.57 11.51 7.72
C SER A 543 -4.05 11.13 6.32
N GLN A 544 -5.01 10.23 6.24
CA GLN A 544 -5.67 9.87 4.99
C GLN A 544 -6.79 10.85 4.59
N SER A 545 -7.26 11.65 5.55
CA SER A 545 -8.37 12.58 5.36
C SER A 545 -7.83 14.00 5.20
N LEU A 546 -8.12 14.62 4.05
CA LEU A 546 -7.81 16.04 3.85
C LEU A 546 -8.59 16.93 4.81
N LEU A 547 -9.78 16.50 5.27
CA LEU A 547 -10.55 17.26 6.25
C LEU A 547 -9.85 17.25 7.62
N SER A 548 -9.20 16.14 8.00
CA SER A 548 -8.41 16.09 9.23
C SER A 548 -7.19 17.02 9.15
N LEU A 549 -6.52 17.10 7.99
CA LEU A 549 -5.43 18.06 7.78
C LEU A 549 -5.92 19.51 7.82
N ASN A 550 -7.05 19.81 7.16
CA ASN A 550 -7.68 21.13 7.20
C ASN A 550 -8.07 21.53 8.64
N LEU A 551 -8.56 20.58 9.43
CA LEU A 551 -8.91 20.78 10.84
C LEU A 551 -7.68 21.16 11.67
N ILE A 552 -6.57 20.46 11.48
CA ILE A 552 -5.31 20.79 12.17
C ILE A 552 -4.84 22.19 11.78
N GLU A 553 -4.88 22.54 10.48
CA GLU A 553 -4.54 23.90 10.01
C GLU A 553 -5.47 24.98 10.57
N HIS A 554 -6.77 24.70 10.70
CA HIS A 554 -7.75 25.61 11.29
C HIS A 554 -7.36 25.96 12.73
N PHE A 555 -7.06 24.96 13.56
CA PHE A 555 -6.65 25.19 14.94
C PHE A 555 -5.25 25.83 15.04
N LEU A 556 -4.31 25.48 14.16
CA LEU A 556 -3.01 26.16 14.09
C LEU A 556 -3.16 27.65 13.80
N ALA A 557 -4.03 28.01 12.84
CA ALA A 557 -4.30 29.40 12.50
C ALA A 557 -5.00 30.16 13.65
N GLN A 558 -5.89 29.51 14.39
CA GLN A 558 -6.51 30.10 15.57
C GLN A 558 -5.52 30.34 16.70
N ILE A 559 -4.61 29.39 16.95
CA ILE A 559 -3.54 29.55 17.93
C ILE A 559 -2.60 30.70 17.54
N ASP A 560 -2.22 30.78 16.25
CA ASP A 560 -1.40 31.88 15.71
C ASP A 560 -2.08 33.24 15.92
N ALA A 561 -3.35 33.35 15.55
CA ALA A 561 -4.12 34.58 15.71
C ALA A 561 -4.29 34.98 17.18
N ALA A 562 -4.63 34.03 18.06
CA ALA A 562 -4.74 34.29 19.50
C ALA A 562 -3.40 34.76 20.09
N THR A 563 -2.30 34.11 19.70
CA THR A 563 -0.95 34.47 20.15
C THR A 563 -0.56 35.87 19.68
N GLN A 564 -0.85 36.23 18.42
CA GLN A 564 -0.59 37.57 17.88
C GLN A 564 -1.41 38.65 18.58
N ASN A 565 -2.61 38.32 19.06
CA ASN A 565 -3.47 39.21 19.83
C ASN A 565 -3.11 39.25 21.34
N GLY A 566 -2.16 38.44 21.79
CA GLY A 566 -1.79 38.32 23.22
C GLY A 566 -2.83 37.61 24.07
N GLU A 567 -3.73 36.84 23.45
CA GLU A 567 -4.80 36.08 24.12
C GLU A 567 -4.36 34.63 24.35
N SER A 568 -4.64 34.09 25.54
CA SER A 568 -4.51 32.65 25.83
C SER A 568 -5.91 32.09 26.11
N LYS A 569 -6.44 31.30 25.18
CA LYS A 569 -7.77 30.70 25.30
C LYS A 569 -7.69 29.29 25.87
N GLU A 570 -8.52 28.98 26.87
CA GLU A 570 -8.61 27.64 27.45
C GLU A 570 -9.16 26.60 26.45
N GLU A 571 -10.06 27.04 25.56
CA GLU A 571 -10.63 26.23 24.46
C GLU A 571 -9.56 25.74 23.47
N LEU A 572 -8.46 26.49 23.34
CA LEU A 572 -7.29 26.14 22.53
C LEU A 572 -6.23 25.39 23.35
N GLY A 573 -6.59 24.81 24.50
CA GLY A 573 -5.67 24.03 25.34
C GLY A 573 -4.51 24.84 25.92
N GLN A 574 -4.66 26.17 26.03
CA GLN A 574 -3.60 27.10 26.45
C GLN A 574 -2.34 27.04 25.57
N HIS A 575 -2.49 26.59 24.32
CA HIS A 575 -1.41 26.59 23.35
C HIS A 575 -1.13 28.02 22.88
N THR A 576 0.15 28.37 22.81
CA THR A 576 0.63 29.65 22.28
C THR A 576 1.78 29.38 21.31
N GLY A 577 1.91 30.20 20.25
CA GLY A 577 2.98 30.07 19.27
C GLY A 577 2.64 30.64 17.90
N SER A 578 3.67 31.01 17.13
CA SER A 578 3.54 31.46 15.73
C SER A 578 3.42 30.25 14.79
N TRP A 579 2.33 30.12 14.05
CA TRP A 579 2.09 28.99 13.13
C TRP A 579 1.80 29.48 11.71
N SER A 580 2.82 30.01 11.03
CA SER A 580 2.72 30.45 9.64
C SER A 580 3.01 29.33 8.63
N VAL A 581 2.11 29.15 7.64
CA VAL A 581 2.30 28.22 6.51
C VAL A 581 3.57 28.58 5.73
N GLY A 582 4.40 27.57 5.42
CA GLY A 582 5.62 27.71 4.63
C GLY A 582 6.84 28.19 5.42
N LEU A 583 6.66 28.52 6.71
CA LEU A 583 7.74 28.92 7.62
C LEU A 583 7.79 27.99 8.84
N ASP A 584 6.69 27.93 9.60
CA ASP A 584 6.57 27.15 10.82
C ASP A 584 6.12 25.72 10.53
N TYR A 585 5.21 25.57 9.57
CA TYR A 585 4.77 24.26 9.10
C TYR A 585 4.56 24.20 7.58
N PHE A 586 4.63 22.99 7.02
CA PHE A 586 4.40 22.72 5.60
C PHE A 586 3.27 21.72 5.41
N ARG A 587 2.57 21.80 4.27
CA ARG A 587 1.52 20.86 3.89
C ARG A 587 1.84 20.20 2.56
N LEU A 588 1.77 18.86 2.51
CA LEU A 588 1.95 18.08 1.29
C LEU A 588 0.70 17.25 0.99
N ASP A 589 0.00 17.62 -0.07
CA ASP A 589 -1.16 16.89 -0.58
C ASP A 589 -1.14 16.79 -2.12
N GLY A 590 -2.25 16.31 -2.69
CA GLY A 590 -2.40 16.14 -4.14
C GLY A 590 -2.31 17.45 -4.95
N SER A 591 -2.57 18.60 -4.34
CA SER A 591 -2.55 19.91 -4.99
C SER A 591 -1.15 20.53 -5.05
N SER A 592 -0.21 20.05 -4.22
CA SER A 592 1.16 20.56 -4.19
C SER A 592 1.94 20.16 -5.46
N SER A 593 2.50 21.14 -6.17
CA SER A 593 3.35 20.90 -7.34
C SER A 593 4.64 20.16 -7.00
N THR A 594 5.22 19.42 -7.95
CA THR A 594 6.46 18.65 -7.74
C THR A 594 7.63 19.53 -7.30
N ASP A 595 7.73 20.75 -7.85
CA ASP A 595 8.79 21.70 -7.49
C ASP A 595 8.64 22.22 -6.06
N ASN A 596 7.42 22.59 -5.65
CA ASN A 596 7.14 23.05 -4.28
C ASN A 596 7.43 21.96 -3.26
N ARG A 597 7.04 20.71 -3.53
CA ARG A 597 7.35 19.56 -2.68
C ARG A 597 8.85 19.45 -2.43
N HIS A 598 9.65 19.59 -3.48
CA HIS A 598 11.11 19.50 -3.39
C HIS A 598 11.72 20.67 -2.60
N ILE A 599 11.24 21.90 -2.80
CA ILE A 599 11.67 23.08 -2.04
C ILE A 599 11.36 22.92 -0.55
N TRP A 600 10.12 22.52 -0.20
CA TRP A 600 9.71 22.32 1.19
C TRP A 600 10.48 21.19 1.87
N CYS A 601 10.71 20.06 1.18
CA CYS A 601 11.53 18.97 1.73
C CYS A 601 12.97 19.42 2.03
N LYS A 602 13.58 20.22 1.13
CA LYS A 602 14.91 20.78 1.37
C LYS A 602 14.92 21.75 2.55
N SER A 603 13.92 22.64 2.63
CA SER A 603 13.79 23.61 3.71
C SER A 603 13.57 22.95 5.07
N PHE A 604 12.77 21.88 5.12
CA PHE A 604 12.47 21.13 6.33
C PHE A 604 13.68 20.31 6.82
N ASN A 605 14.44 19.69 5.90
CA ASN A 605 15.60 18.86 6.26
C ASN A 605 16.84 19.65 6.72
N ARG A 606 16.81 20.98 6.64
CA ARG A 606 17.88 21.86 7.11
C ARG A 606 18.00 21.81 8.63
N GLU A 607 19.20 21.51 9.13
CA GLU A 607 19.48 21.48 10.58
C GLU A 607 19.46 22.88 11.20
N ASP A 608 19.79 23.92 10.42
CA ASP A 608 19.79 25.33 10.84
C ASP A 608 18.39 25.95 10.92
N ASN A 609 17.38 25.30 10.33
CA ASN A 609 16.01 25.79 10.35
C ASN A 609 15.25 25.21 11.53
N HIS A 610 15.32 25.90 12.68
CA HIS A 610 14.54 25.58 13.89
C HIS A 610 13.08 26.06 13.80
N ARG A 611 12.77 26.95 12.86
CA ARG A 611 11.42 27.48 12.67
C ARG A 611 10.49 26.45 12.06
N ALA A 612 10.99 25.63 11.13
CA ALA A 612 10.24 24.53 10.52
C ALA A 612 10.02 23.38 11.50
N ARG A 613 8.89 23.39 12.22
CA ARG A 613 8.57 22.44 13.30
C ARG A 613 7.67 21.28 12.84
N LEU A 614 6.74 21.53 11.92
CA LEU A 614 5.69 20.58 11.55
C LEU A 614 5.60 20.35 10.04
N PHE A 615 5.37 19.11 9.64
CA PHE A 615 4.99 18.77 8.26
C PHE A 615 3.69 17.94 8.27
N LEU A 616 2.63 18.50 7.69
CA LEU A 616 1.35 17.84 7.45
C LEU A 616 1.38 17.13 6.10
N ILE A 617 1.14 15.81 6.09
CA ILE A 617 1.28 14.99 4.89
C ILE A 617 0.06 14.13 4.71
N SER A 618 -0.59 14.21 3.55
CA SER A 618 -1.62 13.22 3.21
C SER A 618 -0.95 11.87 2.91
N THR A 619 -1.40 10.78 3.52
CA THR A 619 -0.72 9.47 3.44
C THR A 619 -0.52 9.01 1.99
N LYS A 620 -1.49 9.30 1.10
CA LYS A 620 -1.36 8.99 -0.33
C LYS A 620 -0.30 9.83 -1.05
N ALA A 621 -0.18 11.12 -0.74
CA ALA A 621 0.83 11.98 -1.37
C ALA A 621 2.23 11.75 -0.77
N GLY A 622 2.31 11.43 0.52
CA GLY A 622 3.52 11.00 1.23
C GLY A 622 3.99 9.59 0.89
N GLY A 623 3.11 8.76 0.32
CA GLY A 623 3.43 7.40 -0.14
C GLY A 623 4.49 7.34 -1.23
N LEU A 624 4.88 8.46 -1.86
CA LEU A 624 5.76 8.48 -3.02
C LEU A 624 7.05 9.30 -2.78
N GLY A 625 8.20 8.64 -2.85
CA GLY A 625 9.54 9.22 -3.11
C GLY A 625 10.17 10.29 -2.20
N ILE A 626 9.51 10.80 -1.15
CA ILE A 626 10.09 11.90 -0.35
C ILE A 626 11.04 11.41 0.76
N ASN A 627 11.96 12.29 1.18
CA ASN A 627 12.99 12.04 2.19
C ASN A 627 12.84 13.10 3.30
N LEU A 628 12.47 12.71 4.52
CA LEU A 628 12.21 13.64 5.64
C LEU A 628 12.92 13.17 6.92
N PHE A 629 14.23 12.91 6.82
CA PHE A 629 15.03 12.35 7.91
C PHE A 629 15.36 13.35 9.02
N ALA A 630 15.09 14.65 8.83
CA ALA A 630 15.29 15.64 9.91
C ALA A 630 14.20 15.61 10.98
N ALA A 631 13.04 15.01 10.69
CA ALA A 631 12.06 14.68 11.71
C ALA A 631 12.53 13.47 12.51
N ASN A 632 12.17 13.43 13.78
CA ASN A 632 12.39 12.27 14.65
C ASN A 632 11.10 11.78 15.31
N ARG A 633 10.00 12.54 15.19
CA ARG A 633 8.68 12.15 15.69
C ARG A 633 7.66 12.10 14.56
N VAL A 634 6.89 11.02 14.52
CA VAL A 634 5.88 10.76 13.49
C VAL A 634 4.55 10.42 14.15
N ILE A 635 3.49 11.11 13.74
CA ILE A 635 2.14 10.83 14.19
C ILE A 635 1.35 10.29 13.00
N ILE A 636 0.85 9.06 13.13
CA ILE A 636 -0.13 8.48 12.22
C ILE A 636 -1.50 8.75 12.85
N PHE A 637 -2.17 9.77 12.33
CA PHE A 637 -3.36 10.35 12.97
C PHE A 637 -4.62 9.50 12.79
N ASP A 638 -4.73 8.79 11.66
CA ASP A 638 -5.88 7.93 11.33
C ASP A 638 -5.42 6.58 10.75
N ALA A 639 -6.05 5.49 11.18
CA ALA A 639 -5.74 4.14 10.71
C ALA A 639 -6.15 3.90 9.25
N SER A 640 -5.37 3.10 8.50
CA SER A 640 -5.66 2.75 7.10
C SER A 640 -6.15 1.32 6.95
N TRP A 641 -7.07 1.11 6.00
CA TRP A 641 -7.42 -0.23 5.53
C TRP A 641 -6.24 -1.00 4.92
N ASN A 642 -5.17 -0.28 4.53
CA ASN A 642 -3.98 -0.85 3.92
C ASN A 642 -2.72 -0.54 4.75
N PRO A 643 -2.10 -1.55 5.42
CA PRO A 643 -0.90 -1.35 6.25
C PRO A 643 0.27 -0.72 5.52
N SER A 644 0.36 -0.97 4.22
CA SER A 644 1.48 -0.51 3.40
C SER A 644 1.61 1.01 3.37
N HIS A 645 0.50 1.75 3.48
CA HIS A 645 0.52 3.20 3.48
C HIS A 645 1.19 3.78 4.73
N ASP A 646 0.99 3.14 5.87
CA ASP A 646 1.59 3.55 7.14
C ASP A 646 3.07 3.21 7.17
N VAL A 647 3.41 1.98 6.77
CA VAL A 647 4.80 1.53 6.63
C VAL A 647 5.57 2.44 5.67
N GLN A 648 4.96 2.82 4.53
CA GLN A 648 5.53 3.79 3.59
C GLN A 648 5.81 5.14 4.24
N SER A 649 4.94 5.60 5.14
CA SER A 649 5.06 6.87 5.84
C SER A 649 6.20 6.87 6.86
N ILE A 650 6.31 5.79 7.65
CA ILE A 650 7.38 5.61 8.65
C ILE A 650 8.76 5.61 7.99
N PHE A 651 8.93 4.88 6.88
CA PHE A 651 10.18 4.82 6.15
C PHE A 651 10.51 6.10 5.35
N ARG A 652 9.68 7.15 5.40
CA ARG A 652 10.08 8.51 4.96
C ARG A 652 11.07 9.15 5.93
N VAL A 653 10.98 8.77 7.20
CA VAL A 653 11.81 9.27 8.29
C VAL A 653 12.90 8.28 8.65
N TYR A 654 12.54 7.01 8.83
CA TYR A 654 13.48 5.96 9.20
C TYR A 654 14.29 5.47 7.99
N ARG A 655 15.38 6.19 7.70
CA ARG A 655 16.23 5.95 6.52
C ARG A 655 17.64 6.51 6.73
N PHE A 656 18.55 6.17 5.82
CA PHE A 656 19.88 6.76 5.76
C PHE A 656 19.82 8.30 5.77
N GLY A 657 20.51 8.91 6.73
CA GLY A 657 20.46 10.34 7.04
C GLY A 657 19.91 10.63 8.44
N GLN A 658 19.14 9.70 9.03
CA GLN A 658 18.66 9.84 10.40
C GLN A 658 19.81 9.74 11.41
N LYS A 659 19.85 10.68 12.35
CA LYS A 659 20.85 10.76 13.43
C LYS A 659 20.25 10.61 14.83
N LYS A 660 18.94 10.84 14.97
CA LYS A 660 18.20 10.76 16.24
C LYS A 660 17.36 9.47 16.31
N PRO A 661 17.06 8.95 17.50
CA PRO A 661 16.07 7.88 17.66
C PRO A 661 14.71 8.35 17.14
N CYS A 662 13.99 7.45 16.46
CA CYS A 662 12.70 7.74 15.86
C CYS A 662 11.56 7.21 16.74
N TYR A 663 10.58 8.06 17.01
CA TYR A 663 9.37 7.70 17.75
C TYR A 663 8.13 7.86 16.86
N ILE A 664 7.36 6.79 16.72
CA ILE A 664 6.14 6.76 15.92
C ILE A 664 4.96 6.57 16.86
N TYR A 665 3.95 7.43 16.76
CA TYR A 665 2.70 7.35 17.50
C TYR A 665 1.54 7.09 16.54
N ARG A 666 0.83 5.98 16.74
CA ARG A 666 -0.39 5.64 16.01
C ARG A 666 -1.59 5.94 16.90
N PHE A 667 -2.47 6.82 16.46
CA PHE A 667 -3.66 7.20 17.19
C PHE A 667 -4.83 6.31 16.81
N LEU A 668 -5.45 5.64 17.79
CA LEU A 668 -6.65 4.84 17.61
C LEU A 668 -7.77 5.34 18.51
N ALA A 669 -8.95 5.61 17.95
CA ALA A 669 -10.14 5.88 18.75
C ALA A 669 -10.68 4.58 19.36
N GLN A 670 -10.63 4.47 20.69
CA GLN A 670 -10.99 3.27 21.43
C GLN A 670 -12.45 2.88 21.23
N GLY A 671 -12.71 1.59 21.03
CA GLY A 671 -14.03 1.00 20.94
C GLY A 671 -14.79 1.36 19.67
N THR A 672 -14.13 2.01 18.70
CA THR A 672 -14.71 2.43 17.43
C THR A 672 -14.36 1.48 16.29
N MET A 673 -14.96 1.71 15.12
CA MET A 673 -14.59 1.02 13.88
C MET A 673 -13.10 1.21 13.53
N GLU A 674 -12.45 2.28 13.98
CA GLU A 674 -11.02 2.53 13.72
C GLU A 674 -10.11 1.46 14.34
N GLU A 675 -10.36 1.07 15.59
CA GLU A 675 -9.62 0.01 16.28
C GLU A 675 -9.74 -1.33 15.53
N LYS A 676 -10.97 -1.66 15.07
CA LYS A 676 -11.20 -2.89 14.27
C LYS A 676 -10.52 -2.87 12.90
N ILE A 677 -10.39 -1.69 12.29
CA ILE A 677 -9.63 -1.54 11.04
C ILE A 677 -8.14 -1.77 11.29
N TYR A 678 -7.61 -1.27 12.41
CA TYR A 678 -6.23 -1.51 12.81
C TYR A 678 -5.95 -2.99 13.12
N ASP A 679 -6.84 -3.69 13.83
CA ASP A 679 -6.68 -5.13 14.09
C ASP A 679 -6.59 -5.95 12.78
N ARG A 680 -7.40 -5.58 11.79
CA ARG A 680 -7.34 -6.15 10.44
C ARG A 680 -6.05 -5.79 9.70
N GLN A 681 -5.55 -4.59 9.91
CA GLN A 681 -4.28 -4.14 9.35
C GLN A 681 -3.12 -5.01 9.87
N VAL A 682 -3.06 -5.22 11.19
CA VAL A 682 -2.07 -6.09 11.84
C VAL A 682 -2.17 -7.52 11.28
N THR A 683 -3.39 -8.04 11.14
CA THR A 683 -3.64 -9.36 10.55
C THR A 683 -3.09 -9.46 9.12
N LYS A 684 -3.38 -8.47 8.27
CA LYS A 684 -2.87 -8.44 6.88
C LYS A 684 -1.34 -8.36 6.82
N LEU A 685 -0.74 -7.58 7.70
CA LEU A 685 0.72 -7.45 7.79
C LEU A 685 1.35 -8.78 8.24
N SER A 686 0.75 -9.43 9.24
CA SER A 686 1.12 -10.77 9.70
C SER A 686 1.11 -11.80 8.57
N LEU A 687 0.09 -11.78 7.69
CA LEU A 687 0.05 -12.68 6.54
C LEU A 687 1.19 -12.45 5.54
N SER A 688 1.55 -11.19 5.30
CA SER A 688 2.64 -10.84 4.39
C SER A 688 3.98 -11.34 4.94
N CYS A 689 4.25 -11.12 6.23
CA CYS A 689 5.43 -11.61 6.92
C CYS A 689 5.55 -13.15 6.83
N ARG A 690 4.46 -13.89 7.04
CA ARG A 690 4.50 -15.36 6.99
C ARG A 690 4.85 -15.96 5.63
N VAL A 691 4.33 -15.36 4.56
CA VAL A 691 4.48 -15.88 3.20
C VAL A 691 5.84 -15.52 2.61
N VAL A 692 6.34 -14.34 2.96
CA VAL A 692 7.48 -13.73 2.27
C VAL A 692 8.75 -13.75 3.13
N ASP A 693 8.64 -13.70 4.45
CA ASP A 693 9.79 -13.74 5.39
C ASP A 693 9.90 -15.05 6.17
N GLU A 694 9.07 -16.06 5.84
CA GLU A 694 8.94 -17.34 6.56
C GLU A 694 8.61 -17.22 8.07
N GLN A 695 8.23 -16.03 8.54
CA GLN A 695 7.90 -15.79 9.94
C GLN A 695 6.60 -16.52 10.34
N GLN A 696 6.43 -16.89 11.60
CA GLN A 696 5.19 -17.40 12.16
C GLN A 696 4.71 -16.42 13.21
N ILE A 697 3.49 -15.92 13.04
CA ILE A 697 2.90 -14.90 13.92
C ILE A 697 1.61 -15.51 14.50
N GLU A 698 1.16 -15.03 15.66
CA GLU A 698 -0.10 -15.49 16.26
C GLU A 698 -1.30 -15.24 15.32
N ARG A 699 -2.30 -16.12 15.38
CA ARG A 699 -3.54 -16.02 14.59
C ARG A 699 -4.61 -15.38 15.45
N HIS A 700 -5.13 -14.24 15.01
CA HIS A 700 -6.14 -13.46 15.75
C HIS A 700 -7.47 -13.31 14.97
N TYR A 701 -7.87 -14.28 14.13
CA TYR A 701 -8.91 -14.04 13.11
C TYR A 701 -10.10 -15.02 13.07
N ASN A 702 -11.33 -14.50 13.19
CA ASN A 702 -12.58 -15.25 13.00
C ASN A 702 -13.45 -14.70 11.85
N MET A 703 -14.14 -15.56 11.09
CA MET A 703 -14.90 -15.25 9.85
C MET A 703 -16.17 -14.37 10.04
N HIS A 704 -16.67 -14.18 11.27
CA HIS A 704 -17.93 -13.44 11.54
C HIS A 704 -17.82 -11.89 11.52
N GLU A 705 -16.79 -11.37 10.87
CA GLU A 705 -16.19 -10.07 11.17
C GLU A 705 -16.94 -8.83 10.65
N PHE A 706 -17.81 -8.95 9.65
CA PHE A 706 -18.52 -7.78 9.09
C PHE A 706 -19.53 -7.17 10.07
N ILE A 707 -20.13 -7.99 10.93
CA ILE A 707 -21.06 -7.52 11.98
C ILE A 707 -20.27 -6.86 13.11
N ASN A 708 -19.07 -7.37 13.43
CA ASN A 708 -18.21 -6.83 14.48
C ASN A 708 -17.69 -5.40 14.21
N LEU A 709 -17.68 -4.93 12.95
CA LEU A 709 -17.29 -3.55 12.62
C LEU A 709 -18.25 -2.48 13.17
N TYR A 710 -19.52 -2.85 13.35
CA TYR A 710 -20.58 -1.94 13.83
C TYR A 710 -20.83 -2.09 15.35
N VAL A 711 -20.03 -2.90 16.04
CA VAL A 711 -20.11 -3.08 17.49
C VAL A 711 -19.21 -2.05 18.16
N ILE A 712 -19.81 -1.28 19.08
CA ILE A 712 -19.07 -0.36 19.95
C ILE A 712 -18.69 -1.06 21.25
N SER A 713 -17.40 -1.08 21.58
CA SER A 713 -16.89 -1.59 22.86
C SER A 713 -16.34 -0.43 23.69
N VAL A 714 -17.21 0.49 24.08
CA VAL A 714 -16.85 1.61 24.98
C VAL A 714 -17.29 1.24 26.38
N ASN A 715 -16.34 1.21 27.30
CA ASN A 715 -16.61 0.97 28.71
C ASN A 715 -17.27 2.23 29.29
N CYS A 716 -18.60 2.19 29.49
CA CYS A 716 -19.38 3.36 29.89
C CYS A 716 -19.57 3.54 31.39
N SER A 717 -18.94 2.68 32.21
CA SER A 717 -19.07 2.75 33.67
C SER A 717 -18.59 4.07 34.28
N PHE A 718 -17.82 4.89 33.55
CA PHE A 718 -17.27 6.17 34.04
C PHE A 718 -18.11 7.40 33.75
N TYR A 719 -19.13 7.31 32.88
CA TYR A 719 -19.92 8.46 32.42
C TYR A 719 -21.37 8.46 32.96
N LEU A 720 -21.68 7.58 33.91
CA LEU A 720 -22.97 7.57 34.58
C LEU A 720 -22.89 8.46 35.84
N PRO A 721 -23.78 9.46 35.98
CA PRO A 721 -24.00 10.10 37.27
C PRO A 721 -24.38 9.04 38.32
N GLU A 722 -23.90 9.18 39.56
CA GLU A 722 -24.21 8.27 40.68
C GLU A 722 -25.73 8.05 40.90
N GLU A 723 -26.57 8.95 40.39
CA GLU A 723 -28.03 8.95 40.55
C GLU A 723 -28.78 8.04 39.56
N VAL A 724 -28.11 7.41 38.58
CA VAL A 724 -28.75 6.51 37.59
C VAL A 724 -28.49 5.03 37.87
N ALA A 725 -27.94 4.69 39.03
CA ALA A 725 -27.66 3.30 39.42
C ALA A 725 -28.93 2.44 39.68
N ASP A 726 -30.11 3.07 39.83
CA ASP A 726 -31.35 2.39 40.23
C ASP A 726 -32.46 2.38 39.17
N ILE A 727 -32.16 2.67 37.90
CA ILE A 727 -33.14 2.47 36.82
C ILE A 727 -32.81 1.15 36.14
N ASP A 728 -33.64 0.13 36.40
CA ASP A 728 -33.73 -1.13 35.65
C ASP A 728 -34.07 -0.83 34.18
N ILE A 729 -33.05 -0.45 33.41
CA ILE A 729 -33.12 -0.43 31.96
C ILE A 729 -32.98 -1.89 31.51
N GLN A 730 -34.13 -2.55 31.31
CA GLN A 730 -34.24 -3.78 30.52
C GLN A 730 -33.72 -3.51 29.10
N VAL A 731 -32.41 -3.64 28.88
CA VAL A 731 -31.79 -3.67 27.56
C VAL A 731 -30.95 -4.95 27.46
N ASP A 732 -31.54 -5.92 26.78
CA ASP A 732 -31.08 -7.28 26.50
C ASP A 732 -29.82 -7.35 25.58
N PHE A 733 -28.92 -6.36 25.62
CA PHE A 733 -27.71 -6.34 24.78
C PHE A 733 -26.43 -5.85 25.47
N CYS A 734 -26.47 -5.40 26.73
CA CYS A 734 -25.27 -4.97 27.46
C CYS A 734 -24.51 -6.11 28.19
N SER A 735 -25.11 -7.28 28.38
CA SER A 735 -24.58 -8.29 29.32
C SER A 735 -23.52 -9.25 28.78
N ILE A 736 -22.96 -9.05 27.57
CA ILE A 736 -22.05 -10.04 26.95
C ILE A 736 -20.58 -9.59 26.81
N TYR A 737 -20.20 -8.34 27.07
CA TYR A 737 -18.79 -7.91 26.86
C TYR A 737 -18.18 -7.10 28.02
N VAL A 738 -18.33 -7.60 29.25
CA VAL A 738 -17.54 -7.10 30.41
C VAL A 738 -16.27 -7.94 30.66
N ASN A 739 -16.05 -9.04 29.93
CA ASN A 739 -14.91 -9.92 30.19
C ASN A 739 -13.89 -9.91 29.05
N PHE A 740 -12.62 -9.74 29.44
CA PHE A 740 -11.38 -9.64 28.66
C PHE A 740 -10.99 -8.24 28.17
N LEU A 741 -10.60 -7.36 29.09
CA LEU A 741 -9.38 -6.58 28.86
C LEU A 741 -8.20 -7.49 29.25
N PRO A 742 -7.35 -7.95 28.31
CA PRO A 742 -6.08 -8.52 28.72
C PRO A 742 -5.34 -7.45 29.51
N ASN A 743 -4.87 -7.81 30.70
CA ASN A 743 -3.93 -6.98 31.46
C ASN A 743 -2.63 -6.88 30.66
N TYR A 744 -2.59 -5.97 29.69
CA TYR A 744 -1.33 -5.56 29.08
C TYR A 744 -0.63 -4.70 30.12
N THR A 745 0.35 -5.31 30.78
CA THR A 745 1.26 -4.67 31.73
C THR A 745 1.76 -3.37 31.11
N ILE A 746 1.66 -2.26 31.87
CA ILE A 746 2.27 -0.99 31.50
C ILE A 746 3.79 -1.24 31.42
N ILE A 747 4.30 -1.49 30.22
CA ILE A 747 5.73 -1.55 29.94
C ILE A 747 6.28 -0.14 30.23
N GLN A 748 7.54 -0.03 30.64
CA GLN A 748 8.19 1.27 30.77
C GLN A 748 8.55 1.75 29.36
N SER A 749 7.99 2.88 28.92
CA SER A 749 8.29 3.40 27.58
C SER A 749 9.72 3.95 27.52
N ASP A 750 10.48 3.55 26.50
CA ASP A 750 11.82 4.10 26.21
C ASP A 750 11.78 5.59 25.76
N ASP A 751 10.59 6.10 25.44
CA ASP A 751 10.35 7.52 25.17
C ASP A 751 9.93 8.29 26.42
N ARG A 752 10.73 9.28 26.80
CA ARG A 752 10.43 10.18 27.91
C ARG A 752 9.16 11.01 27.66
N LEU A 753 8.93 11.44 26.41
CA LEU A 753 7.77 12.27 26.08
C LEU A 753 6.47 11.48 26.25
N LEU A 754 6.43 10.24 25.75
CA LEU A 754 5.28 9.36 25.97
C LEU A 754 5.02 9.11 27.46
N ALA A 755 6.07 8.89 28.27
CA ALA A 755 5.92 8.73 29.72
C ALA A 755 5.33 9.96 30.42
N GLU A 756 5.68 11.17 29.96
CA GLU A 756 5.09 12.43 30.46
C GLU A 756 3.63 12.57 30.01
N LEU A 757 3.31 12.26 28.75
CA LEU A 757 1.94 12.28 28.23
C LEU A 757 1.00 11.30 28.94
N LEU A 758 1.48 10.10 29.28
CA LEU A 758 0.70 9.11 30.02
C LEU A 758 0.31 9.59 31.43
N LYS A 759 1.09 10.50 32.02
CA LYS A 759 0.79 11.11 33.33
C LYS A 759 -0.11 12.33 33.20
N GLU A 760 0.11 13.16 32.20
CA GLU A 760 -0.66 14.40 32.00
C GLU A 760 -2.06 14.15 31.42
N HIS A 761 -2.22 13.11 30.60
CA HIS A 761 -3.44 12.84 29.83
C HIS A 761 -4.03 11.45 30.12
N ASP A 762 -4.00 11.01 31.38
CA ASP A 762 -4.59 9.75 31.86
C ASP A 762 -6.10 9.64 31.58
N GLN A 763 -6.80 10.78 31.55
CA GLN A 763 -8.20 10.88 31.17
C GLN A 763 -8.47 10.54 29.70
N TRP A 764 -7.47 10.71 28.81
CA TRP A 764 -7.60 10.51 27.37
C TRP A 764 -6.92 9.22 26.89
N ILE A 765 -5.76 8.88 27.44
CA ILE A 765 -5.01 7.68 27.04
C ILE A 765 -5.47 6.50 27.88
N VAL A 766 -6.04 5.48 27.24
CA VAL A 766 -6.55 4.31 27.96
C VAL A 766 -5.50 3.21 28.06
N THR A 767 -4.87 2.90 26.93
CA THR A 767 -3.79 1.91 26.85
C THR A 767 -2.82 2.30 25.76
N TYR A 768 -1.61 1.73 25.82
CA TYR A 768 -0.68 1.75 24.70
C TYR A 768 0.04 0.41 24.57
N HIS A 769 0.48 0.07 23.37
CA HIS A 769 1.32 -1.10 23.11
C HIS A 769 2.34 -0.81 22.00
N GLU A 770 3.43 -1.56 21.96
CA GLU A 770 4.39 -1.48 20.86
C GLU A 770 3.87 -2.28 19.67
N HIS A 771 3.85 -1.66 18.49
CA HIS A 771 3.34 -2.27 17.26
C HIS A 771 4.15 -3.48 16.83
N ASP A 772 5.48 -3.38 16.93
CA ASP A 772 6.40 -4.42 16.49
C ASP A 772 6.24 -5.72 17.31
N SER A 773 5.82 -5.63 18.58
CA SER A 773 5.54 -6.81 19.42
C SER A 773 4.39 -7.68 18.92
N LEU A 774 3.45 -7.12 18.14
CA LEU A 774 2.35 -7.89 17.54
C LEU A 774 2.80 -8.70 16.30
N LEU A 775 3.99 -8.42 15.79
CA LEU A 775 4.55 -9.01 14.58
C LEU A 775 5.78 -9.87 14.88
N GLU A 776 6.11 -10.06 16.16
CA GLU A 776 7.25 -10.88 16.57
C GLU A 776 7.09 -12.33 16.07
N ASN A 777 8.17 -12.81 15.46
CA ASN A 777 8.23 -14.15 14.92
C ASN A 777 8.35 -15.18 16.06
N LYS A 778 7.40 -16.10 16.14
CA LYS A 778 7.47 -17.26 17.02
C LYS A 778 8.30 -18.36 16.39
N HIS A 779 9.60 -18.37 16.72
CA HIS A 779 10.54 -19.40 16.25
C HIS A 779 10.09 -20.85 16.56
N GLU A 780 9.33 -21.05 17.63
CA GLU A 780 8.77 -22.38 17.99
C GLU A 780 7.76 -22.93 16.96
N GLU A 781 7.16 -22.08 16.15
CA GLU A 781 6.20 -22.49 15.13
C GLU A 781 6.83 -22.72 13.74
N GLU A 782 8.12 -22.42 13.55
CA GLU A 782 8.80 -22.62 12.28
C GLU A 782 8.93 -24.11 11.91
N LEU A 783 8.91 -24.43 10.61
CA LEU A 783 9.19 -25.78 10.15
C LEU A 783 10.66 -26.11 10.41
N ASN A 784 10.94 -27.22 11.08
CA ASN A 784 12.31 -27.73 11.24
C ASN A 784 12.90 -28.15 9.88
N GLU A 785 14.22 -28.30 9.77
CA GLU A 785 14.87 -28.67 8.51
C GLU A 785 14.32 -29.97 7.90
N ASP A 786 14.01 -30.96 8.72
CA ASP A 786 13.42 -32.23 8.27
C ASP A 786 12.00 -32.04 7.75
N GLU A 787 11.22 -31.15 8.37
CA GLU A 787 9.88 -30.82 7.89
C GLU A 787 9.91 -30.01 6.59
N ARG A 788 10.92 -29.14 6.42
CA ARG A 788 11.18 -28.40 5.17
C ARG A 788 11.53 -29.36 4.03
N LYS A 789 12.41 -30.34 4.30
CA LYS A 789 12.74 -31.40 3.33
C LYS A 789 11.51 -32.24 2.98
N ALA A 790 10.76 -32.70 3.99
CA ALA A 790 9.53 -33.46 3.78
C ALA A 790 8.48 -32.68 2.97
N ALA A 791 8.30 -31.39 3.24
CA ALA A 791 7.40 -30.52 2.48
C ALA A 791 7.77 -30.46 0.99
N TRP A 792 9.07 -30.39 0.68
CA TRP A 792 9.57 -30.36 -0.69
C TRP A 792 9.43 -31.72 -1.38
N GLU A 793 9.73 -32.81 -0.68
CA GLU A 793 9.57 -34.18 -1.20
C GLU A 793 8.10 -34.52 -1.49
N GLU A 794 7.19 -34.15 -0.59
CA GLU A 794 5.75 -34.31 -0.78
C GLU A 794 5.28 -33.56 -2.02
N TYR A 795 5.73 -32.32 -2.20
CA TYR A 795 5.42 -31.53 -3.39
C TYR A 795 5.96 -32.15 -4.69
N GLU A 796 7.18 -32.66 -4.68
CA GLU A 796 7.77 -33.35 -5.84
C GLU A 796 7.04 -34.67 -6.15
N ASN A 797 6.54 -35.37 -5.12
CA ASN A 797 5.74 -36.59 -5.29
C ASN A 797 4.35 -36.28 -5.87
N GLU A 798 3.67 -35.26 -5.37
CA GLU A 798 2.38 -34.80 -5.91
C GLU A 798 2.51 -34.36 -7.37
N LYS A 799 3.58 -33.65 -7.72
CA LYS A 799 3.91 -33.22 -9.09
C LYS A 799 4.12 -34.42 -10.02
N LYS A 800 4.68 -35.53 -9.52
CA LYS A 800 4.86 -36.79 -10.25
C LYS A 800 3.58 -37.66 -10.29
N GLY A 801 2.44 -37.16 -9.81
CA GLY A 801 1.19 -37.91 -9.76
C GLY A 801 1.19 -39.05 -8.74
N LYS A 802 2.18 -39.11 -7.83
CA LYS A 802 2.22 -40.10 -6.75
C LYS A 802 1.38 -39.57 -5.59
N THR A 803 0.16 -40.06 -5.45
CA THR A 803 -0.67 -39.78 -4.28
C THR A 803 0.07 -40.31 -3.05
N VAL A 804 0.51 -39.42 -2.16
CA VAL A 804 0.91 -39.82 -0.82
C VAL A 804 -0.38 -40.21 -0.12
N MET A 805 -0.62 -41.51 0.03
CA MET A 805 -1.59 -42.03 1.00
C MET A 805 -1.14 -41.51 2.37
N THR A 806 -1.72 -40.40 2.83
CA THR A 806 -1.66 -40.03 4.23
C THR A 806 -2.23 -41.21 5.00
N GLY A 807 -1.40 -41.88 5.80
CA GLY A 807 -1.75 -43.12 6.48
C GLY A 807 -3.11 -43.03 7.16
N GLU A 808 -4.10 -43.70 6.57
CA GLU A 808 -5.18 -44.28 7.35
C GLU A 808 -4.50 -45.21 8.36
N LEU A 809 -4.73 -44.95 9.65
CA LEU A 809 -4.45 -45.91 10.70
C LEU A 809 -5.05 -47.25 10.27
N LEU A 810 -4.18 -48.21 9.92
CA LEU A 810 -4.55 -49.61 9.87
C LEU A 810 -5.23 -49.96 11.20
N PRO A 811 -6.44 -50.54 11.20
CA PRO A 811 -7.01 -51.04 12.44
C PRO A 811 -6.06 -52.09 13.02
N PRO A 812 -5.90 -52.15 14.36
CA PRO A 812 -5.00 -53.13 14.96
C PRO A 812 -5.45 -54.54 14.58
N PRO A 813 -4.52 -55.49 14.40
CA PRO A 813 -4.89 -56.86 14.13
C PRO A 813 -5.72 -57.38 15.32
N PHE A 814 -6.88 -57.95 15.01
CA PHE A 814 -7.68 -58.72 15.94
C PHE A 814 -6.78 -59.73 16.65
N VAL A 815 -6.58 -59.53 17.96
CA VAL A 815 -6.08 -60.58 18.84
C VAL A 815 -7.30 -61.40 19.21
N ASP A 816 -7.44 -62.58 18.59
CA ASP A 816 -8.39 -63.59 19.01
C ASP A 816 -8.07 -63.99 20.44
N VAL A 817 -9.03 -63.76 21.33
CA VAL A 817 -9.06 -64.31 22.69
C VAL A 817 -9.62 -65.73 22.57
N GLN A 818 -8.78 -66.72 22.86
CA GLN A 818 -9.21 -68.03 23.38
C GLN A 818 -8.62 -68.22 24.77
#